data_AF-A0A349H3Q7-F1
#
_entry.id   AF-A0A349H3Q7-F1
#
_cell.length_a   1.000
_cell.length_b   1.000
_cell.length_c   1.000
_cell.angle_alpha   90.00
_cell.angle_beta   90.00
_cell.angle_gamma   90.00
#
_symmetry.space_group_name_H-M   'P 1'
#
loop_
_entity.id
_entity.type
_entity.pdbx_description
1 polymer ?
#
loop_
_entity_poly.entity_id
_entity_poly.type
_entity_poly.pdbx_seq_one_letter_code
_entity_poly.pdbx_strand_id
1 'polypeptide(L)'
;MNGWILYGGKDVVELTRACDEARRAGVNLEVIAPKDVDIVLDAAAPAEIYRQGIAVPAPQFAIAGFVDESDDYNLALLQQLEAQGVLCVNRASTLRKTSDKLLTLQLLAAQGIPVPKTLLIRPGVTTPAFIREHLGLPVVVKVNDGSKGYGVALVQSETELDTLMEMLAVSQGTRSFLAQEFVADSRGRDLRVLVIDGQPRVCMLRSNRAPEGFKSNVSAGGRAEAFPLTDPIRELSIRVIQTLELNMGGIDLLFKGGGFLVGEANSIPGFQGIEYCHDINVPGEMLKSIGRQLKERAAARYKAMAERFHSLEDLKDRHETELVPWFLMGACGAVKDIQQAVLLDIVRRNANTAFGRAHGFEAIRSVEDFRQRVAIGEWKAFEPYALRMEQGEKDLLFDGQPSHFISTSGTTGKNKLLPESADGHLAKALVSRIRTALLMHALPKDIDGYFIPFSNVSVMDATASGIPVDYASGSTLGSIPDALRRRMAIPMEVLQVHDPATQNYLVMRFALAQPLVRLLIANNPRRMTALMEQADSQRDSLISDMEAGTLTADLKLDADLRTRLANQLTPNPARASELRAMLAARGRLDPRDYWPKLGYISCWLGGSVGRYLEGLKAWLPDGMMFMDCGYGASEGKFNIPSTPGTSAGPLAVFGYFLEFIPESGGDPLLAHELKDGTEYRLVVTSYSGLYRYDLHDIVRVAGFTRQNPNILFVSKTSEYVNIGSEKLSGTVLSDLISGTLAAKGLGWMHFCVVENLEHSRYDYCIEPEGGKVPDVEWLVEMEQALMEQSEFYRILRNQCVIRSPRLFVMKRGWLENLYHAAGGHNQVKLPVIWRQAPAPESVDHVVES
;
A
#
# COMPACT_ATOMS: atom_id res chain seq x y z
N MET A 1 6.97 -2.62 15.00
CA MET A 1 6.93 -1.41 15.85
C MET A 1 7.92 -1.63 16.97
N ASN A 2 8.74 -0.63 17.31
CA ASN A 2 9.71 -0.72 18.38
C ASN A 2 9.34 0.28 19.48
N GLY A 3 9.18 -0.17 20.71
CA GLY A 3 8.77 0.69 21.81
C GLY A 3 9.44 0.32 23.12
N TRP A 4 9.44 1.27 24.05
CA TRP A 4 9.93 1.07 25.42
C TRP A 4 8.77 1.10 26.42
N ILE A 5 8.81 0.22 27.41
CA ILE A 5 8.09 0.40 28.67
C ILE A 5 9.10 0.89 29.71
N LEU A 6 8.90 2.10 30.21
CA LEU A 6 9.72 2.63 31.30
C LEU A 6 9.24 2.03 32.61
N TYR A 7 10.16 1.40 33.35
CA TYR A 7 9.84 0.60 34.55
C TYR A 7 10.89 0.76 35.66
N GLY A 8 10.45 1.04 36.90
CA GLY A 8 11.36 1.34 38.02
C GLY A 8 11.19 0.45 39.27
N GLY A 9 10.39 -0.62 39.22
CA GLY A 9 9.84 -1.27 40.42
C GLY A 9 10.05 -2.79 40.55
N LYS A 10 9.16 -3.43 41.35
CA LYS A 10 9.03 -4.90 41.55
C LYS A 10 7.96 -5.46 40.60
N ASP A 11 8.19 -6.69 40.10
CA ASP A 11 7.44 -7.26 38.98
C ASP A 11 5.93 -7.12 39.13
N VAL A 12 5.29 -6.57 38.09
CA VAL A 12 3.85 -6.34 38.04
C VAL A 12 3.26 -7.23 36.94
N VAL A 13 2.18 -7.95 37.24
CA VAL A 13 1.57 -8.91 36.30
C VAL A 13 1.16 -8.24 34.98
N GLU A 14 0.73 -6.98 35.06
CA GLU A 14 0.39 -6.15 33.90
C GLU A 14 1.56 -5.97 32.93
N LEU A 15 2.79 -5.83 33.44
CA LEU A 15 4.00 -5.70 32.61
C LEU A 15 4.21 -6.96 31.77
N THR A 16 4.17 -8.13 32.43
CA THR A 16 4.30 -9.43 31.76
C THR A 16 3.21 -9.62 30.72
N ARG A 17 1.95 -9.31 31.08
CA ARG A 17 0.79 -9.44 30.18
C ARG A 17 0.92 -8.54 28.95
N ALA A 18 1.44 -7.32 29.08
CA ALA A 18 1.69 -6.41 27.96
C ALA A 18 2.83 -6.91 27.06
N CYS A 19 3.93 -7.39 27.64
CA CYS A 19 5.06 -7.95 26.90
C CYS A 19 4.66 -9.22 26.12
N ASP A 20 3.86 -10.11 26.72
CA ASP A 20 3.37 -11.32 26.05
C ASP A 20 2.47 -10.98 24.86
N GLU A 21 1.59 -9.99 25.02
CA GLU A 21 0.73 -9.52 23.93
C GLU A 21 1.53 -8.83 22.82
N ALA A 22 2.55 -8.05 23.18
CA ALA A 22 3.47 -7.44 22.22
C ALA A 22 4.20 -8.49 21.38
N ARG A 23 4.69 -9.58 22.00
CA ARG A 23 5.30 -10.71 21.26
C ARG A 23 4.31 -11.35 20.29
N ARG A 24 3.08 -11.59 20.71
CA ARG A 24 2.02 -12.13 19.83
C ARG A 24 1.69 -11.19 18.66
N ALA A 25 1.74 -9.89 18.89
CA ALA A 25 1.48 -8.87 17.88
C ALA A 25 2.70 -8.52 17.01
N GLY A 26 3.87 -9.17 17.21
CA GLY A 26 5.10 -8.86 16.47
C GLY A 26 5.67 -7.47 16.77
N VAL A 27 5.41 -6.94 17.96
CA VAL A 27 5.91 -5.66 18.45
C VAL A 27 7.17 -5.91 19.29
N ASN A 28 8.28 -5.27 18.94
CA ASN A 28 9.47 -5.27 19.78
C ASN A 28 9.25 -4.27 20.94
N LEU A 29 8.85 -4.78 22.10
CA LEU A 29 8.58 -3.99 23.28
C LEU A 29 9.59 -4.34 24.37
N GLU A 30 10.47 -3.39 24.66
CA GLU A 30 11.55 -3.56 25.63
C GLU A 30 11.20 -2.90 26.96
N VAL A 31 11.46 -3.61 28.05
CA VAL A 31 11.34 -3.04 29.40
C VAL A 31 12.67 -2.39 29.75
N ILE A 32 12.64 -1.07 29.98
CA ILE A 32 13.82 -0.27 30.23
C ILE A 32 13.71 0.36 31.62
N ALA A 33 14.74 0.15 32.44
CA ALA A 33 14.87 0.89 33.68
C ALA A 33 15.44 2.28 33.36
N PRO A 34 14.74 3.38 33.70
CA PRO A 34 15.22 4.72 33.36
C PRO A 34 16.63 5.01 33.86
N LYS A 35 17.00 4.51 35.05
CA LYS A 35 18.33 4.62 35.65
C LYS A 35 19.47 4.03 34.79
N ASP A 36 19.15 3.17 33.83
CA ASP A 36 20.12 2.57 32.91
C ASP A 36 20.30 3.42 31.64
N VAL A 37 19.58 4.55 31.53
CA VAL A 37 19.55 5.41 30.35
C VAL A 37 20.18 6.76 30.68
N ASP A 38 21.23 7.12 29.95
CA ASP A 38 21.85 8.45 29.97
C ASP A 38 21.47 9.23 28.71
N ILE A 39 21.42 10.56 28.83
CA ILE A 39 21.07 11.48 27.73
C ILE A 39 22.18 12.50 27.57
N VAL A 40 22.63 12.68 26.33
CA VAL A 40 23.55 13.77 25.96
C VAL A 40 22.80 14.76 25.07
N LEU A 41 22.81 16.04 25.46
CA LEU A 41 22.19 17.13 24.71
C LEU A 41 23.26 17.96 24.02
N ASP A 42 23.08 18.21 22.73
CA ASP A 42 23.88 19.13 21.94
C ASP A 42 22.93 20.04 21.14
N ALA A 43 23.24 21.33 21.04
CA ALA A 43 22.49 22.24 20.18
C ALA A 43 22.81 22.02 18.69
N ALA A 44 24.00 21.48 18.38
CA ALA A 44 24.47 21.24 17.02
C ALA A 44 24.10 19.84 16.48
N ALA A 45 23.63 18.92 17.33
CA ALA A 45 23.33 17.55 16.97
C ALA A 45 22.04 17.04 17.64
N PRO A 46 21.35 16.03 17.07
CA PRO A 46 20.26 15.36 17.76
C PRO A 46 20.76 14.76 19.08
N ALA A 47 19.96 14.87 20.13
CA ALA A 47 20.33 14.29 21.42
C ALA A 47 20.61 12.79 21.31
N GLU A 48 21.65 12.33 21.99
CA GLU A 48 22.08 10.95 21.99
C GLU A 48 21.56 10.25 23.23
N ILE A 49 21.06 9.01 23.06
CA ILE A 49 20.58 8.19 24.15
C ILE A 49 21.54 7.02 24.32
N TYR A 50 22.05 6.86 25.53
CA TYR A 50 22.93 5.75 25.90
C TYR A 50 22.19 4.83 26.85
N ARG A 51 22.31 3.52 26.62
CA ARG A 51 21.86 2.49 27.57
C ARG A 51 23.09 1.80 28.12
N GLN A 52 23.34 1.95 29.42
CA GLN A 52 24.52 1.38 30.10
C GLN A 52 25.83 1.71 29.37
N GLY A 53 25.96 2.96 28.90
CA GLY A 53 27.13 3.45 28.16
C GLY A 53 27.18 3.09 26.67
N ILE A 54 26.17 2.42 26.11
CA ILE A 54 26.10 2.08 24.68
C ILE A 54 25.05 2.96 23.99
N ALA A 55 25.44 3.66 22.91
CA ALA A 55 24.51 4.46 22.13
C ALA A 55 23.41 3.58 21.51
N VAL A 56 22.15 3.97 21.71
CA VAL A 56 20.97 3.28 21.18
C VAL A 56 20.04 4.26 20.46
N PRO A 57 19.37 3.85 19.37
CA PRO A 57 18.36 4.69 18.74
C PRO A 57 17.13 4.86 19.66
N ALA A 58 16.50 6.03 19.59
CA ALA A 58 15.24 6.27 20.28
C ALA A 58 14.14 5.29 19.79
N PRO A 59 13.23 4.84 20.68
CA PRO A 59 12.11 4.01 20.28
C PRO A 59 11.08 4.80 19.46
N GLN A 60 10.17 4.12 18.76
CA GLN A 60 9.07 4.80 18.06
C GLN A 60 8.00 5.29 19.04
N PHE A 61 7.82 4.58 20.16
CA PHE A 61 6.89 4.93 21.22
C PHE A 61 7.43 4.56 22.60
N ALA A 62 6.93 5.23 23.63
CA ALA A 62 7.24 4.94 25.03
C ALA A 62 5.96 4.87 25.87
N ILE A 63 5.88 3.87 26.74
CA ILE A 63 4.82 3.72 27.74
C ILE A 63 5.45 4.02 29.09
N ALA A 64 4.97 5.08 29.74
CA ALA A 64 5.41 5.49 31.07
C ALA A 64 4.24 5.37 32.06
N GLY A 65 4.54 4.96 33.29
CA GLY A 65 3.57 4.73 34.36
C GLY A 65 3.95 3.58 35.31
N PHE A 66 4.90 2.72 34.92
CA PHE A 66 5.40 1.63 35.77
C PHE A 66 6.67 2.03 36.57
N VAL A 67 6.93 3.33 36.63
CA VAL A 67 8.02 3.95 37.37
C VAL A 67 7.46 4.69 38.58
N ASP A 68 8.31 5.11 39.51
CA ASP A 68 7.88 6.11 40.48
C ASP A 68 7.57 7.41 39.72
N GLU A 69 6.29 7.75 39.63
CA GLU A 69 5.80 8.90 38.86
C GLU A 69 6.14 10.25 39.51
N SER A 70 6.76 10.22 40.70
CA SER A 70 7.29 11.38 41.42
C SER A 70 8.80 11.58 41.27
N ASP A 71 9.48 10.70 40.54
CA ASP A 71 10.93 10.79 40.29
C ASP A 71 11.22 11.71 39.09
N ASP A 72 11.86 12.85 39.38
CA ASP A 72 12.20 13.88 38.39
C ASP A 72 13.13 13.35 37.29
N TYR A 73 13.95 12.32 37.56
CA TYR A 73 14.81 11.70 36.54
C TYR A 73 13.96 11.01 35.46
N ASN A 74 12.94 10.26 35.88
CA ASN A 74 12.04 9.53 34.97
C ASN A 74 11.25 10.50 34.09
N LEU A 75 10.79 11.61 34.68
CA LEU A 75 10.07 12.65 33.95
C LEU A 75 11.00 13.38 32.96
N ALA A 76 12.26 13.63 33.31
CA ALA A 76 13.24 14.26 32.41
C ALA A 76 13.56 13.37 31.20
N LEU A 77 13.73 12.06 31.39
CA LEU A 77 13.90 11.12 30.28
C LEU A 77 12.69 11.13 29.35
N LEU A 78 11.48 11.09 29.91
CA LEU A 78 10.27 11.10 29.10
C LEU A 78 10.09 12.41 28.32
N GLN A 79 10.39 13.56 28.95
CA GLN A 79 10.41 14.87 28.27
C GLN A 79 11.38 14.89 27.09
N GLN A 80 12.55 14.27 27.25
CA GLN A 80 13.52 14.19 26.16
C GLN A 80 13.02 13.30 25.02
N LEU A 81 12.43 12.15 25.32
CA LEU A 81 11.82 11.29 24.30
C LEU A 81 10.72 12.04 23.53
N GLU A 82 9.88 12.81 24.24
CA GLU A 82 8.88 13.68 23.61
C GLU A 82 9.52 14.72 22.67
N ALA A 83 10.59 15.38 23.10
CA ALA A 83 11.30 16.39 22.31
C ALA A 83 11.92 15.80 21.03
N GLN A 84 12.34 14.53 21.05
CA GLN A 84 12.80 13.79 19.87
C GLN A 84 11.67 13.26 18.97
N GLY A 85 10.41 13.54 19.30
CA GLY A 85 9.25 13.11 18.51
C GLY A 85 8.77 11.68 18.78
N VAL A 86 9.30 11.01 19.81
CA VAL A 86 8.81 9.70 20.25
C VAL A 86 7.34 9.81 20.66
N LEU A 87 6.53 8.81 20.31
CA LEU A 87 5.15 8.74 20.78
C LEU A 87 5.13 8.29 22.25
N CYS A 88 5.15 9.24 23.18
CA CYS A 88 4.93 8.96 24.59
C CYS A 88 3.42 8.85 24.83
N VAL A 89 2.96 7.64 25.18
CA VAL A 89 1.52 7.32 25.32
C VAL A 89 0.85 8.29 26.29
N ASN A 90 1.37 8.35 27.52
CA ASN A 90 1.12 9.46 28.42
C ASN A 90 2.36 10.34 28.44
N ARG A 91 2.17 11.65 28.45
CA ARG A 91 3.25 12.62 28.48
C ARG A 91 3.78 12.80 29.90
N ALA A 92 4.98 13.34 30.05
CA ALA A 92 5.54 13.70 31.35
C ALA A 92 4.63 14.66 32.13
N SER A 93 3.95 15.57 31.43
CA SER A 93 2.90 16.42 32.03
C SER A 93 1.73 15.60 32.58
N THR A 94 1.24 14.61 31.82
CA THR A 94 0.15 13.70 32.24
C THR A 94 0.54 12.95 33.50
N LEU A 95 1.72 12.31 33.54
CA LEU A 95 2.19 11.55 34.69
C LEU A 95 2.28 12.44 35.95
N ARG A 96 2.83 13.65 35.82
CA ARG A 96 2.90 14.61 36.93
C ARG A 96 1.52 15.03 37.42
N LYS A 97 0.55 15.22 36.52
CA LYS A 97 -0.83 15.57 36.88
C LYS A 97 -1.51 14.44 37.63
N THR A 98 -1.32 13.17 37.24
CA THR A 98 -1.98 12.00 37.83
C THR A 98 -1.30 11.43 39.08
N SER A 99 0.00 11.67 39.28
CA SER A 99 0.73 11.16 40.44
C SER A 99 0.51 11.97 41.71
N ASP A 100 0.24 13.28 41.57
CA ASP A 100 -0.12 14.19 42.66
C ASP A 100 -1.64 14.29 42.80
N LYS A 101 -2.19 13.65 43.83
CA LYS A 101 -3.64 13.63 44.10
C LYS A 101 -4.20 15.03 44.34
N LEU A 102 -3.47 15.90 45.03
CA LEU A 102 -3.92 17.27 45.25
C LEU A 102 -3.98 18.03 43.93
N LEU A 103 -2.91 17.97 43.12
CA LEU A 103 -2.86 18.62 41.82
C LEU A 103 -3.99 18.13 40.89
N THR A 104 -4.21 16.82 40.83
CA THR A 104 -5.35 16.22 40.10
C THR A 104 -6.65 16.90 40.55
N LEU A 105 -6.95 16.89 41.85
CA LEU A 105 -8.21 17.42 42.37
C LEU A 105 -8.35 18.93 42.15
N GLN A 106 -7.25 19.69 42.24
CA GLN A 106 -7.23 21.13 41.96
C GLN A 106 -7.56 21.42 40.49
N LEU A 107 -6.94 20.70 39.56
CA LEU A 107 -7.20 20.86 38.12
C LEU A 107 -8.65 20.50 37.77
N LEU A 108 -9.16 19.40 38.33
CA LEU A 108 -10.55 18.98 38.12
C LEU A 108 -11.54 20.00 38.70
N ALA A 109 -11.34 20.44 39.95
CA ALA A 109 -12.21 21.43 40.59
C ALA A 109 -12.22 22.77 39.84
N ALA A 110 -11.06 23.23 39.34
CA ALA A 110 -10.96 24.45 38.54
C ALA A 110 -11.77 24.40 37.24
N GLN A 111 -11.99 23.20 36.69
CA GLN A 111 -12.83 22.97 35.50
C GLN A 111 -14.29 22.65 35.85
N GLY A 112 -14.70 22.82 37.13
CA GLY A 112 -16.03 22.49 37.61
C GLY A 112 -16.36 21.00 37.50
N ILE A 113 -15.35 20.12 37.54
CA ILE A 113 -15.53 18.68 37.59
C ILE A 113 -15.78 18.28 39.06
N PRO A 114 -16.84 17.51 39.36
CA PRO A 114 -17.19 17.17 40.72
C PRO A 114 -16.13 16.28 41.36
N VAL A 115 -15.57 16.75 42.47
CA VAL A 115 -14.59 16.03 43.29
C VAL A 115 -15.01 16.07 44.76
N PRO A 116 -14.62 15.08 45.59
CA PRO A 116 -14.91 15.14 47.02
C PRO A 116 -14.20 16.32 47.69
N LYS A 117 -14.88 16.97 48.64
CA LYS A 117 -14.29 18.04 49.45
C LYS A 117 -13.03 17.54 50.12
N THR A 118 -11.91 18.23 49.86
CA THR A 118 -10.57 17.79 50.24
C THR A 118 -9.80 18.94 50.87
N LEU A 119 -9.02 18.64 51.90
CA LEU A 119 -8.22 19.56 52.69
C LEU A 119 -6.77 19.08 52.68
N LEU A 120 -5.84 19.97 52.36
CA LEU A 120 -4.41 19.71 52.50
C LEU A 120 -4.00 19.82 53.97
N ILE A 121 -3.47 18.74 54.52
CA ILE A 121 -3.02 18.66 55.90
C ILE A 121 -1.56 19.07 55.96
N ARG A 122 -1.24 20.00 56.86
CA ARG A 122 0.12 20.29 57.31
C ARG A 122 0.30 19.71 58.71
N PRO A 123 1.03 18.59 58.87
CA PRO A 123 1.28 18.00 60.19
C PRO A 123 1.84 19.03 61.18
N GLY A 124 1.34 19.02 62.41
CA GLY A 124 1.71 19.98 63.46
C GLY A 124 1.11 21.39 63.33
N VAL A 125 0.41 21.71 62.23
CA VAL A 125 -0.24 23.02 62.02
C VAL A 125 -1.74 22.89 61.83
N THR A 126 -2.19 21.95 60.98
CA THR A 126 -3.62 21.67 60.80
C THR A 126 -4.14 20.97 62.05
N THR A 127 -5.17 21.54 62.69
CA THR A 127 -5.77 20.94 63.89
C THR A 127 -6.88 19.95 63.55
N PRO A 128 -7.09 18.90 64.36
CA PRO A 128 -8.25 18.00 64.21
C PRO A 128 -9.59 18.74 64.18
N ALA A 129 -9.75 19.77 65.03
CA ALA A 129 -10.96 20.60 65.07
C ALA A 129 -11.26 21.27 63.71
N PHE A 130 -10.24 21.79 63.03
CA PHE A 130 -10.37 22.41 61.71
C PHE A 130 -10.82 21.41 60.63
N ILE A 131 -10.29 20.18 60.69
CA ILE A 131 -10.72 19.08 59.80
C ILE A 131 -12.19 18.76 60.03
N ARG A 132 -12.64 18.64 61.29
CA ARG A 132 -14.04 18.33 61.62
C ARG A 132 -15.00 19.43 61.19
N GLU A 133 -14.65 20.69 61.43
CA GLU A 133 -15.45 21.84 61.03
C GLU A 133 -15.72 21.84 59.52
N HIS A 134 -14.72 21.47 58.72
CA HIS A 134 -14.81 21.56 57.26
C HIS A 134 -15.30 20.27 56.58
N LEU A 135 -14.99 19.09 57.11
CA LEU A 135 -15.26 17.79 56.46
C LEU A 135 -16.21 16.88 57.26
N GLY A 136 -16.38 17.13 58.56
CA GLY A 136 -17.13 16.25 59.46
C GLY A 136 -16.43 14.92 59.75
N LEU A 137 -17.15 14.01 60.39
CA LEU A 137 -16.77 12.61 60.59
C LEU A 137 -17.88 11.69 60.06
N PRO A 138 -17.54 10.51 59.51
CA PRO A 138 -16.17 10.00 59.32
C PRO A 138 -15.41 10.76 58.21
N VAL A 139 -14.06 10.73 58.25
CA VAL A 139 -13.18 11.39 57.28
C VAL A 139 -12.11 10.43 56.75
N VAL A 140 -11.71 10.61 55.49
CA VAL A 140 -10.67 9.79 54.86
C VAL A 140 -9.36 10.56 54.86
N VAL A 141 -8.33 10.05 55.54
CA VAL A 141 -6.98 10.62 55.52
C VAL A 141 -6.09 9.80 54.59
N LYS A 142 -5.43 10.44 53.63
CA LYS A 142 -4.59 9.79 52.61
C LYS A 142 -3.26 10.50 52.38
N VAL A 143 -2.21 9.75 52.03
CA VAL A 143 -0.94 10.31 51.51
C VAL A 143 -1.13 10.88 50.09
N ASN A 144 -0.46 11.99 49.80
CA ASN A 144 -0.54 12.66 48.49
C ASN A 144 0.09 11.79 47.39
N ASP A 145 1.31 11.32 47.63
CA ASP A 145 2.12 10.44 46.79
C ASP A 145 2.00 8.97 47.24
N GLY A 146 1.36 8.12 46.45
CA GLY A 146 1.27 6.68 46.75
C GLY A 146 0.12 5.96 46.04
N SER A 147 0.26 4.65 45.85
CA SER A 147 -0.66 3.79 45.10
C SER A 147 -1.18 2.59 45.92
N LYS A 148 -2.18 1.86 45.39
CA LYS A 148 -2.73 0.60 45.95
C LYS A 148 -3.37 0.70 47.34
N GLY A 149 -3.77 1.90 47.78
CA GLY A 149 -4.51 2.10 49.04
C GLY A 149 -3.66 2.01 50.32
N TYR A 150 -2.32 1.94 50.18
CA TYR A 150 -1.38 2.17 51.27
C TYR A 150 -1.45 3.63 51.72
N GLY A 151 -1.43 3.87 53.03
CA GLY A 151 -1.51 5.23 53.59
C GLY A 151 -2.89 5.89 53.49
N VAL A 152 -3.97 5.11 53.28
CA VAL A 152 -5.37 5.58 53.36
C VAL A 152 -6.03 5.03 54.63
N ALA A 153 -6.47 5.91 55.52
CA ALA A 153 -7.16 5.61 56.76
C ALA A 153 -8.58 6.20 56.77
N LEU A 154 -9.56 5.42 57.21
CA LEU A 154 -10.90 5.92 57.53
C LEU A 154 -10.93 6.22 59.02
N VAL A 155 -11.19 7.47 59.36
CA VAL A 155 -11.24 7.97 60.74
C VAL A 155 -12.70 8.20 61.11
N GLN A 156 -13.18 7.48 62.12
CA GLN A 156 -14.60 7.45 62.48
C GLN A 156 -14.93 8.27 63.73
N SER A 157 -13.94 8.45 64.61
CA SER A 157 -14.11 9.15 65.90
C SER A 157 -13.11 10.29 66.06
N GLU A 158 -13.40 11.22 66.99
CA GLU A 158 -12.49 12.32 67.33
C GLU A 158 -11.16 11.79 67.86
N THR A 159 -11.20 10.79 68.75
CA THR A 159 -10.01 10.16 69.33
C THR A 159 -9.10 9.53 68.27
N GLU A 160 -9.68 8.88 67.25
CA GLU A 160 -8.90 8.34 66.13
C GLU A 160 -8.24 9.45 65.31
N LEU A 161 -8.93 10.57 65.08
CA LEU A 161 -8.38 11.71 64.34
C LEU A 161 -7.23 12.35 65.09
N ASP A 162 -7.40 12.59 66.38
CA ASP A 162 -6.39 13.19 67.25
C ASP A 162 -5.13 12.31 67.29
N THR A 163 -5.30 11.00 67.52
CA THR A 163 -4.20 10.02 67.55
C THR A 163 -3.45 9.99 66.21
N LEU A 164 -4.18 9.94 65.09
CA LEU A 164 -3.55 9.91 63.77
C LEU A 164 -2.77 11.20 63.52
N MET A 165 -3.32 12.36 63.87
CA MET A 165 -2.67 13.66 63.66
C MET A 165 -1.41 13.82 64.53
N GLU A 166 -1.41 13.31 65.77
CA GLU A 166 -0.21 13.25 66.61
C GLU A 166 0.87 12.36 65.98
N MET A 167 0.50 11.18 65.49
CA MET A 167 1.44 10.29 64.79
C MET A 167 2.04 10.95 63.54
N LEU A 168 1.22 11.66 62.75
CA LEU A 168 1.67 12.39 61.57
C LEU A 168 2.60 13.55 61.93
N ALA A 169 2.36 14.24 63.05
CA ALA A 169 3.20 15.35 63.51
C ALA A 169 4.59 14.90 63.98
N VAL A 170 4.71 13.69 64.53
CA VAL A 170 6.00 13.10 64.94
C VAL A 170 6.78 12.51 63.76
N SER A 171 6.09 12.19 62.66
CA SER A 171 6.71 11.75 61.41
C SER A 171 7.54 12.89 60.79
N GLN A 172 8.87 12.79 60.86
CA GLN A 172 9.82 13.74 60.23
C GLN A 172 9.93 13.59 58.69
N GLY A 173 8.82 13.31 58.01
CA GLY A 173 8.77 13.11 56.56
C GLY A 173 8.41 14.38 55.79
N THR A 174 8.93 14.50 54.56
CA THR A 174 8.57 15.54 53.57
C THR A 174 7.23 15.27 52.86
N ARG A 175 6.46 14.25 53.28
CA ARG A 175 5.23 13.82 52.63
C ARG A 175 4.05 14.73 52.97
N SER A 176 3.23 15.01 51.97
CA SER A 176 1.97 15.74 52.15
C SER A 176 0.81 14.78 52.39
N PHE A 177 -0.13 15.18 53.25
CA PHE A 177 -1.32 14.38 53.59
C PHE A 177 -2.58 15.15 53.21
N LEU A 178 -3.63 14.43 52.86
CA LEU A 178 -4.94 14.99 52.50
C LEU A 178 -6.01 14.41 53.42
N ALA A 179 -6.90 15.25 53.94
CA ALA A 179 -8.16 14.84 54.54
C ALA A 179 -9.27 15.05 53.51
N GLN A 180 -10.12 14.06 53.28
CA GLN A 180 -11.18 14.09 52.28
C GLN A 180 -12.49 13.66 52.91
N GLU A 181 -13.60 14.30 52.51
CA GLU A 181 -14.93 13.92 52.98
C GLU A 181 -15.18 12.43 52.72
N PHE A 182 -15.84 11.77 53.66
CA PHE A 182 -16.29 10.40 53.44
C PHE A 182 -17.56 10.37 52.60
N VAL A 183 -17.45 9.81 51.39
CA VAL A 183 -18.58 9.66 50.48
C VAL A 183 -19.36 8.39 50.84
N ALA A 184 -20.36 8.53 51.70
CA ALA A 184 -21.13 7.40 52.25
C ALA A 184 -21.78 6.50 51.18
N ASP A 185 -22.32 7.08 50.12
CA ASP A 185 -22.94 6.36 48.99
C ASP A 185 -21.94 5.43 48.25
N SER A 186 -20.63 5.66 48.43
CA SER A 186 -19.54 4.87 47.87
C SER A 186 -18.88 3.93 48.87
N ARG A 187 -19.45 3.75 50.07
CA ARG A 187 -18.84 2.86 51.08
C ARG A 187 -18.70 1.45 50.52
N GLY A 188 -17.46 0.98 50.41
CA GLY A 188 -17.15 -0.37 49.93
C GLY A 188 -17.40 -0.59 48.43
N ARG A 189 -17.70 0.46 47.64
CA ARG A 189 -17.93 0.35 46.19
C ARG A 189 -17.48 1.59 45.41
N ASP A 190 -16.90 1.38 44.23
CA ASP A 190 -16.57 2.44 43.29
C ASP A 190 -16.69 1.94 41.84
N LEU A 191 -16.60 2.86 40.88
CA LEU A 191 -16.47 2.52 39.47
C LEU A 191 -15.04 2.81 38.99
N ARG A 192 -14.49 1.90 38.19
CA ARG A 192 -13.26 2.12 37.42
C ARG A 192 -13.61 2.22 35.94
N VAL A 193 -13.31 3.36 35.34
CA VAL A 193 -13.40 3.55 33.89
C VAL A 193 -12.03 3.34 33.27
N LEU A 194 -11.94 2.43 32.29
CA LEU A 194 -10.76 2.23 31.47
C LEU A 194 -10.67 3.33 30.42
N VAL A 195 -9.51 3.99 30.33
CA VAL A 195 -9.18 4.95 29.27
C VAL A 195 -8.14 4.33 28.35
N ILE A 196 -8.44 4.32 27.04
CA ILE A 196 -7.48 4.00 25.97
C ILE A 196 -7.67 5.04 24.88
N ASP A 197 -6.57 5.59 24.35
CA ASP A 197 -6.59 6.57 23.26
C ASP A 197 -7.35 7.86 23.60
N GLY A 198 -7.31 8.28 24.88
CA GLY A 198 -8.07 9.43 25.35
C GLY A 198 -9.59 9.24 25.28
N GLN A 199 -10.07 7.99 25.30
CA GLN A 199 -11.49 7.66 25.28
C GLN A 199 -11.85 6.68 26.41
N PRO A 200 -12.99 6.87 27.10
CA PRO A 200 -13.51 5.87 28.03
C PRO A 200 -14.00 4.65 27.24
N ARG A 201 -13.49 3.47 27.56
CA ARG A 201 -13.75 2.22 26.81
C ARG A 201 -14.76 1.32 27.50
N VAL A 202 -14.48 0.96 28.74
CA VAL A 202 -15.32 0.08 29.56
C VAL A 202 -15.32 0.58 31.00
N CYS A 203 -16.34 0.17 31.75
CA CYS A 203 -16.49 0.50 33.16
C CYS A 203 -16.65 -0.79 33.96
N MET A 204 -16.00 -0.89 35.11
CA MET A 204 -16.25 -1.97 36.07
C MET A 204 -16.68 -1.41 37.41
N LEU A 205 -17.59 -2.11 38.07
CA LEU A 205 -17.93 -1.89 39.47
C LEU A 205 -16.97 -2.73 40.32
N ARG A 206 -16.27 -2.09 41.24
CA ARG A 206 -15.46 -2.79 42.26
C ARG A 206 -16.19 -2.73 43.59
N SER A 207 -16.31 -3.87 44.28
CA SER A 207 -16.98 -3.95 45.58
C SER A 207 -16.18 -4.77 46.60
N ASN A 208 -16.25 -4.39 47.88
CA ASN A 208 -15.65 -5.17 48.97
C ASN A 208 -16.44 -6.48 49.23
N ARG A 209 -15.76 -7.54 49.66
CA ARG A 209 -16.39 -8.81 50.08
C ARG A 209 -16.86 -8.81 51.54
N ALA A 210 -16.26 -7.97 52.40
CA ALA A 210 -16.62 -7.87 53.81
C ALA A 210 -17.66 -6.74 54.03
N PRO A 211 -18.78 -6.99 54.72
CA PRO A 211 -19.83 -5.99 54.98
C PRO A 211 -19.33 -4.72 55.69
N GLU A 212 -18.31 -4.89 56.55
CA GLU A 212 -17.69 -3.83 57.37
C GLU A 212 -16.61 -3.02 56.60
N GLY A 213 -16.15 -3.53 55.45
CA GLY A 213 -14.96 -3.04 54.77
C GLY A 213 -15.20 -1.79 53.92
N PHE A 214 -14.44 -0.72 54.17
CA PHE A 214 -14.57 0.56 53.46
C PHE A 214 -13.93 0.58 52.06
N LYS A 215 -12.83 -0.15 51.82
CA LYS A 215 -12.06 -0.10 50.55
C LYS A 215 -12.59 -1.09 49.51
N SER A 216 -12.68 -0.70 48.24
CA SER A 216 -13.23 -1.50 47.11
C SER A 216 -12.17 -2.15 46.21
N ASN A 217 -10.87 -1.92 46.44
CA ASN A 217 -9.80 -2.34 45.52
C ASN A 217 -9.75 -3.87 45.30
N VAL A 218 -9.76 -4.28 44.03
CA VAL A 218 -9.66 -5.70 43.60
C VAL A 218 -8.34 -6.33 44.05
N SER A 219 -7.24 -5.58 44.05
CA SER A 219 -5.93 -6.02 44.55
C SER A 219 -5.87 -6.30 46.05
N ALA A 220 -6.92 -5.93 46.81
CA ALA A 220 -7.09 -6.20 48.23
C ALA A 220 -8.20 -7.25 48.51
N GLY A 221 -8.65 -7.99 47.48
CA GLY A 221 -9.66 -9.05 47.61
C GLY A 221 -11.10 -8.65 47.24
N GLY A 222 -11.31 -7.47 46.62
CA GLY A 222 -12.61 -7.03 46.11
C GLY A 222 -13.15 -7.86 44.93
N ARG A 223 -14.46 -7.82 44.69
CA ARG A 223 -15.15 -8.41 43.52
C ARG A 223 -15.22 -7.34 42.41
N ALA A 224 -14.99 -7.75 41.16
CA ALA A 224 -15.11 -6.91 39.98
C ALA A 224 -16.26 -7.43 39.11
N GLU A 225 -17.13 -6.53 38.66
CA GLU A 225 -18.25 -6.83 37.78
C GLU A 225 -18.33 -5.81 36.66
N ALA A 226 -18.80 -6.23 35.48
CA ALA A 226 -19.04 -5.32 34.37
C ALA A 226 -20.10 -4.29 34.77
N PHE A 227 -19.84 -3.02 34.49
CA PHE A 227 -20.80 -1.95 34.69
C PHE A 227 -21.03 -1.20 33.37
N PRO A 228 -22.28 -0.86 33.01
CA PRO A 228 -22.55 -0.11 31.79
C PRO A 228 -21.87 1.25 31.80
N LEU A 229 -21.12 1.57 30.74
CA LEU A 229 -20.57 2.90 30.51
C LEU A 229 -21.71 3.84 30.04
N THR A 230 -22.49 4.35 31.00
CA THR A 230 -23.61 5.26 30.76
C THR A 230 -23.13 6.64 30.27
N ASP A 231 -24.02 7.43 29.66
CA ASP A 231 -23.68 8.77 29.16
C ASP A 231 -23.13 9.71 30.26
N PRO A 232 -23.70 9.77 31.48
CA PRO A 232 -23.12 10.57 32.56
C PRO A 232 -21.68 10.16 32.93
N ILE A 233 -21.38 8.85 32.94
CA ILE A 233 -20.03 8.35 33.22
C ILE A 233 -19.08 8.70 32.08
N ARG A 234 -19.54 8.56 30.83
CA ARG A 234 -18.77 8.87 29.62
C ARG A 234 -18.42 10.35 29.57
N GLU A 235 -19.40 11.24 29.72
CA GLU A 235 -19.20 12.68 29.71
C GLU A 235 -18.26 13.16 30.81
N LEU A 236 -18.47 12.68 32.05
CA LEU A 236 -17.59 13.01 33.17
C LEU A 236 -16.16 12.54 32.90
N SER A 237 -15.99 11.32 32.37
CA SER A 237 -14.69 10.74 32.06
C SER A 237 -13.98 11.49 30.94
N ILE A 238 -14.69 11.93 29.89
CA ILE A 238 -14.13 12.76 28.80
C ILE A 238 -13.58 14.08 29.36
N ARG A 239 -14.32 14.74 30.27
CA ARG A 239 -13.86 15.98 30.91
C ARG A 239 -12.59 15.76 31.74
N VAL A 240 -12.52 14.65 32.50
CA VAL A 240 -11.32 14.26 33.26
C VAL A 240 -10.14 14.01 32.32
N ILE A 241 -10.37 13.23 31.26
CA ILE A 241 -9.35 12.89 30.25
C ILE A 241 -8.76 14.15 29.62
N GLN A 242 -9.61 15.09 29.20
CA GLN A 242 -9.18 16.36 28.59
C GLN A 242 -8.40 17.23 29.59
N THR A 243 -8.86 17.32 30.83
CA THR A 243 -8.22 18.13 31.88
C THR A 243 -6.82 17.60 32.24
N LEU A 244 -6.69 16.27 32.30
CA LEU A 244 -5.44 15.62 32.70
C LEU A 244 -4.54 15.24 31.51
N GLU A 245 -5.01 15.42 30.27
CA GLU A 245 -4.36 14.91 29.04
C GLU A 245 -4.07 13.40 29.14
N LEU A 246 -5.03 12.64 29.68
CA LEU A 246 -4.87 11.21 29.96
C LEU A 246 -5.14 10.38 28.70
N ASN A 247 -4.09 9.86 28.06
CA ASN A 247 -4.27 9.02 26.88
C ASN A 247 -4.62 7.58 27.26
N MET A 248 -3.94 7.03 28.27
CA MET A 248 -4.20 5.69 28.79
C MET A 248 -4.20 5.71 30.31
N GLY A 249 -5.15 5.01 30.93
CA GLY A 249 -5.27 5.08 32.37
C GLY A 249 -6.58 4.55 32.93
N GLY A 250 -6.77 4.76 34.22
CA GLY A 250 -8.00 4.40 34.93
C GLY A 250 -8.55 5.60 35.69
N ILE A 251 -9.86 5.85 35.59
CA ILE A 251 -10.56 6.88 36.35
C ILE A 251 -11.45 6.20 37.38
N ASP A 252 -11.29 6.58 38.65
CA ASP A 252 -12.07 6.06 39.77
C ASP A 252 -13.18 7.05 40.11
N LEU A 253 -14.42 6.58 39.99
CA LEU A 253 -15.61 7.37 40.28
C LEU A 253 -16.30 6.86 41.55
N LEU A 254 -16.69 7.81 42.40
CA LEU A 254 -17.47 7.60 43.61
C LEU A 254 -18.93 7.96 43.34
N PHE A 255 -19.86 7.13 43.79
CA PHE A 255 -21.30 7.44 43.84
C PHE A 255 -21.59 8.56 44.84
N LYS A 256 -22.43 9.54 44.46
CA LYS A 256 -22.97 10.57 45.35
C LYS A 256 -24.32 11.08 44.84
N GLY A 257 -25.40 10.93 45.62
CA GLY A 257 -26.68 11.58 45.38
C GLY A 257 -27.28 11.33 43.98
N GLY A 258 -27.13 10.12 43.44
CA GLY A 258 -27.57 9.77 42.07
C GLY A 258 -26.62 10.15 40.95
N GLY A 259 -25.51 10.84 41.24
CA GLY A 259 -24.42 11.16 40.32
C GLY A 259 -23.07 10.59 40.76
N PHE A 260 -21.99 11.17 40.22
CA PHE A 260 -20.62 10.69 40.42
C PHE A 260 -19.66 11.83 40.80
N LEU A 261 -18.71 11.53 41.69
CA LEU A 261 -17.53 12.35 41.99
C LEU A 261 -16.28 11.65 41.46
N VAL A 262 -15.28 12.40 41.02
CA VAL A 262 -13.99 11.85 40.61
C VAL A 262 -13.12 11.67 41.85
N GLY A 263 -12.80 10.42 42.19
CA GLY A 263 -11.99 10.08 43.36
C GLY A 263 -10.49 10.13 43.06
N GLU A 264 -10.08 9.51 41.95
CA GLU A 264 -8.68 9.38 41.52
C GLU A 264 -8.59 9.14 40.01
N ALA A 265 -7.47 9.52 39.39
CA ALA A 265 -7.13 9.17 38.02
C ALA A 265 -5.68 8.67 37.98
N ASN A 266 -5.42 7.59 37.25
CA ASN A 266 -4.11 6.94 37.21
C ASN A 266 -3.62 6.79 35.77
N SER A 267 -2.32 6.93 35.53
CA SER A 267 -1.64 6.71 34.24
C SER A 267 -1.56 5.24 33.82
N ILE A 268 -1.84 4.31 34.74
CA ILE A 268 -1.96 2.88 34.46
C ILE A 268 -3.37 2.39 34.78
N PRO A 269 -4.06 1.78 33.79
CA PRO A 269 -5.43 1.30 33.99
C PRO A 269 -5.55 0.12 34.96
N GLY A 270 -4.56 -0.78 34.96
CA GLY A 270 -4.63 -2.09 35.62
C GLY A 270 -5.51 -3.05 34.80
N PHE A 271 -4.98 -4.20 34.38
CA PHE A 271 -5.66 -5.05 33.38
C PHE A 271 -6.57 -6.10 34.03
N GLN A 272 -6.09 -6.74 35.09
CA GLN A 272 -6.68 -7.98 35.61
C GLN A 272 -8.18 -7.87 35.96
N GLY A 273 -8.57 -6.81 36.69
CA GLY A 273 -9.97 -6.62 37.09
C GLY A 273 -10.89 -6.36 35.90
N ILE A 274 -10.40 -5.65 34.88
CA ILE A 274 -11.18 -5.31 33.69
C ILE A 274 -11.31 -6.52 32.76
N GLU A 275 -10.20 -7.20 32.43
CA GLU A 275 -10.22 -8.40 31.57
C GLU A 275 -10.99 -9.57 32.21
N TYR A 276 -11.11 -9.60 33.54
CA TYR A 276 -11.91 -10.61 34.24
C TYR A 276 -13.42 -10.42 34.03
N CYS A 277 -13.90 -9.17 34.00
CA CYS A 277 -15.33 -8.88 33.92
C CYS A 277 -15.82 -8.44 32.53
N HIS A 278 -14.90 -8.12 31.61
CA HIS A 278 -15.19 -7.77 30.22
C HIS A 278 -14.38 -8.65 29.27
N ASP A 279 -14.99 -9.03 28.15
CA ASP A 279 -14.30 -9.71 27.05
C ASP A 279 -13.48 -8.70 26.21
N ILE A 280 -12.39 -8.21 26.79
CA ILE A 280 -11.49 -7.23 26.16
C ILE A 280 -10.03 -7.60 26.44
N ASN A 281 -9.19 -7.54 25.41
CA ASN A 281 -7.74 -7.66 25.52
C ASN A 281 -7.14 -6.25 25.65
N VAL A 282 -6.95 -5.78 26.89
CA VAL A 282 -6.56 -4.38 27.16
C VAL A 282 -5.19 -4.05 26.55
N PRO A 283 -4.12 -4.86 26.73
CA PRO A 283 -2.84 -4.59 26.08
C PRO A 283 -2.93 -4.65 24.55
N GLY A 284 -3.76 -5.55 23.99
CA GLY A 284 -3.98 -5.64 22.56
C GLY A 284 -4.60 -4.37 21.98
N GLU A 285 -5.64 -3.84 22.63
CA GLU A 285 -6.26 -2.56 22.25
C GLU A 285 -5.31 -1.37 22.42
N MET A 286 -4.49 -1.36 23.47
CA MET A 286 -3.42 -0.38 23.66
C MET A 286 -2.42 -0.40 22.48
N LEU A 287 -1.89 -1.57 22.13
CA LEU A 287 -0.92 -1.71 21.02
C LEU A 287 -1.54 -1.34 19.66
N LYS A 288 -2.80 -1.71 19.41
CA LYS A 288 -3.53 -1.28 18.20
C LYS A 288 -3.65 0.25 18.14
N SER A 289 -4.00 0.89 19.26
CA SER A 289 -4.10 2.35 19.34
C SER A 289 -2.75 3.02 19.05
N ILE A 290 -1.67 2.58 19.71
CA ILE A 290 -0.30 3.06 19.48
C ILE A 290 0.06 2.92 18.00
N GLY A 291 -0.21 1.76 17.39
CA GLY A 291 0.08 1.53 15.98
C GLY A 291 -0.68 2.45 15.04
N ARG A 292 -1.94 2.79 15.35
CA ARG A 292 -2.71 3.78 14.60
C ARG A 292 -2.10 5.18 14.74
N GLN A 293 -1.82 5.63 15.96
CA GLN A 293 -1.23 6.95 16.22
C GLN A 293 0.14 7.12 15.53
N LEU A 294 0.98 6.08 15.53
CA LEU A 294 2.25 6.09 14.80
C LEU A 294 2.06 6.23 13.28
N LYS A 295 1.08 5.53 12.70
CA LYS A 295 0.74 5.65 11.28
C LYS A 295 0.22 7.04 10.92
N GLU A 296 -0.60 7.64 11.78
CA GLU A 296 -1.13 9.00 11.60
C GLU A 296 -0.02 10.05 11.67
N ARG A 297 0.87 9.97 12.67
CA ARG A 297 2.05 10.83 12.78
C ARG A 297 2.96 10.72 11.57
N ALA A 298 3.25 9.48 11.14
CA ALA A 298 4.04 9.25 9.93
C ALA A 298 3.38 9.86 8.70
N ALA A 299 2.06 9.68 8.55
CA ALA A 299 1.31 10.25 7.43
C ALA A 299 1.33 11.78 7.43
N ALA A 300 1.14 12.43 8.57
CA ALA A 300 1.22 13.89 8.69
C ALA A 300 2.62 14.40 8.32
N ARG A 301 3.69 13.72 8.79
CA ARG A 301 5.07 14.05 8.45
C ARG A 301 5.34 13.95 6.95
N TYR A 302 4.97 12.83 6.33
CA TYR A 302 5.18 12.63 4.90
C TYR A 302 4.29 13.55 4.05
N LYS A 303 3.08 13.88 4.51
CA LYS A 303 2.23 14.87 3.84
C LYS A 303 2.87 16.25 3.86
N ALA A 304 3.32 16.74 5.01
CA ALA A 304 4.01 18.03 5.10
C ALA A 304 5.30 18.07 4.26
N MET A 305 5.97 16.93 4.11
CA MET A 305 7.13 16.78 3.24
C MET A 305 6.76 16.79 1.75
N ALA A 306 5.64 16.16 1.38
CA ALA A 306 5.11 16.17 0.01
C ALA A 306 4.57 17.55 -0.40
N GLU A 307 3.95 18.30 0.52
CA GLU A 307 3.51 19.69 0.28
C GLU A 307 4.69 20.64 -0.02
N ARG A 308 5.93 20.24 0.28
CA ARG A 308 7.18 20.96 -0.05
C ARG A 308 7.87 20.43 -1.30
N PHE A 309 7.22 19.57 -2.07
CA PHE A 309 7.75 19.08 -3.34
C PHE A 309 7.75 20.19 -4.38
N HIS A 310 8.88 20.39 -5.05
CA HIS A 310 9.05 21.37 -6.12
C HIS A 310 9.35 20.71 -7.46
N SER A 311 10.16 19.64 -7.48
CA SER A 311 10.55 18.97 -8.72
C SER A 311 11.00 17.53 -8.49
N LEU A 312 11.18 16.77 -9.58
CA LEU A 312 11.72 15.40 -9.53
C LEU A 312 13.08 15.30 -8.83
N GLU A 313 13.88 16.37 -8.81
CA GLU A 313 15.21 16.34 -8.19
C GLU A 313 15.12 16.18 -6.67
N ASP A 314 14.00 16.59 -6.07
CA ASP A 314 13.73 16.37 -4.65
C ASP A 314 13.59 14.88 -4.29
N LEU A 315 13.41 14.00 -5.28
CA LEU A 315 13.14 12.57 -5.11
C LEU A 315 14.27 11.67 -5.60
N LYS A 316 15.09 12.15 -6.54
CA LYS A 316 16.10 11.38 -7.26
C LYS A 316 17.00 10.56 -6.33
N ASP A 317 17.54 11.20 -5.30
CA ASP A 317 18.52 10.59 -4.38
C ASP A 317 17.90 9.95 -3.13
N ARG A 318 16.57 9.94 -3.02
CA ARG A 318 15.89 9.31 -1.87
C ARG A 318 16.01 7.81 -1.93
N HIS A 319 16.37 7.20 -0.81
CA HIS A 319 16.33 5.76 -0.64
C HIS A 319 14.89 5.24 -0.61
N GLU A 320 14.65 4.00 -1.02
CA GLU A 320 13.31 3.39 -1.16
C GLU A 320 12.54 3.38 0.17
N THR A 321 13.24 3.29 1.31
CA THR A 321 12.66 3.36 2.66
C THR A 321 12.07 4.73 3.01
N GLU A 322 12.46 5.79 2.30
CA GLU A 322 11.86 7.12 2.41
C GLU A 322 10.91 7.40 1.24
N LEU A 323 11.31 7.03 0.02
CA LEU A 323 10.56 7.29 -1.21
C LEU A 323 9.18 6.60 -1.22
N VAL A 324 9.10 5.33 -0.80
CA VAL A 324 7.83 4.59 -0.80
C VAL A 324 6.83 5.18 0.21
N PRO A 325 7.20 5.42 1.49
CA PRO A 325 6.31 6.12 2.41
C PRO A 325 6.00 7.56 1.98
N TRP A 326 6.96 8.30 1.41
CA TRP A 326 6.72 9.64 0.86
C TRP A 326 5.62 9.58 -0.21
N PHE A 327 5.66 8.60 -1.11
CA PHE A 327 4.61 8.43 -2.12
C PHE A 327 3.26 8.01 -1.52
N LEU A 328 3.21 6.90 -0.78
CA LEU A 328 1.96 6.32 -0.28
C LEU A 328 1.30 7.15 0.83
N MET A 329 2.09 7.84 1.65
CA MET A 329 1.59 8.61 2.79
C MET A 329 1.58 10.11 2.54
N GLY A 330 2.54 10.62 1.79
CA GLY A 330 2.68 12.03 1.47
C GLY A 330 1.97 12.42 0.18
N ALA A 331 2.56 12.05 -0.97
CA ALA A 331 2.07 12.46 -2.30
C ALA A 331 0.61 12.01 -2.53
N CYS A 332 0.26 10.80 -2.09
CA CYS A 332 -1.12 10.32 -2.18
C CYS A 332 -2.10 11.09 -1.28
N GLY A 333 -1.61 11.82 -0.27
CA GLY A 333 -2.40 12.68 0.61
C GLY A 333 -2.41 14.16 0.24
N ALA A 334 -1.63 14.58 -0.76
CA ALA A 334 -1.44 15.97 -1.19
C ALA A 334 -1.52 16.12 -2.72
N VAL A 335 -2.47 15.40 -3.34
CA VAL A 335 -2.54 15.22 -4.81
C VAL A 335 -2.63 16.54 -5.57
N LYS A 336 -3.46 17.47 -5.08
CA LYS A 336 -3.65 18.78 -5.70
C LYS A 336 -2.35 19.58 -5.73
N ASP A 337 -1.67 19.66 -4.59
CA ASP A 337 -0.42 20.42 -4.43
C ASP A 337 0.70 19.83 -5.29
N ILE A 338 0.83 18.49 -5.30
CA ILE A 338 1.82 17.79 -6.13
C ILE A 338 1.57 18.03 -7.62
N GLN A 339 0.32 17.86 -8.10
CA GLN A 339 0.01 18.06 -9.52
C GLN A 339 0.27 19.50 -9.98
N GLN A 340 -0.06 20.48 -9.14
CA GLN A 340 0.25 21.87 -9.43
C GLN A 340 1.76 22.13 -9.47
N ALA A 341 2.53 21.58 -8.53
CA ALA A 341 3.98 21.69 -8.51
C ALA A 341 4.62 21.06 -9.77
N VAL A 342 4.20 19.85 -10.15
CA VAL A 342 4.67 19.16 -11.36
C VAL A 342 4.40 20.00 -12.61
N LEU A 343 3.19 20.52 -12.79
CA LEU A 343 2.87 21.35 -13.95
C LEU A 343 3.77 22.60 -14.02
N LEU A 344 3.90 23.31 -12.90
CA LEU A 344 4.69 24.54 -12.85
C LEU A 344 6.18 24.27 -13.06
N ASP A 345 6.70 23.14 -12.60
CA ASP A 345 8.07 22.71 -12.87
C ASP A 345 8.28 22.42 -14.37
N ILE A 346 7.42 21.61 -15.00
CA ILE A 346 7.47 21.32 -16.44
C ILE A 346 7.46 22.60 -17.26
N VAL A 347 6.52 23.51 -16.97
CA VAL A 347 6.34 24.75 -17.74
C VAL A 347 7.52 25.71 -17.54
N ARG A 348 8.07 25.83 -16.31
CA ARG A 348 9.24 26.68 -16.04
C ARG A 348 10.48 26.18 -16.76
N ARG A 349 10.76 24.87 -16.70
CA ARG A 349 11.92 24.26 -17.36
C ARG A 349 11.88 24.48 -18.86
N ASN A 350 10.71 24.33 -19.47
CA ASN A 350 10.55 24.36 -20.92
C ASN A 350 10.12 25.73 -21.45
N ALA A 351 10.16 26.80 -20.64
CA ALA A 351 9.69 28.12 -21.05
C ALA A 351 10.44 28.71 -22.24
N ASN A 352 11.74 28.40 -22.34
CA ASN A 352 12.63 28.87 -23.41
C ASN A 352 12.67 27.95 -24.64
N THR A 353 11.83 26.93 -24.71
CA THR A 353 11.77 26.08 -25.90
C THR A 353 10.97 26.72 -27.03
N ALA A 354 11.09 26.20 -28.25
CA ALA A 354 10.27 26.65 -29.38
C ALA A 354 8.77 26.52 -29.07
N PHE A 355 8.34 25.40 -28.47
CA PHE A 355 6.96 25.21 -28.03
C PHE A 355 6.60 26.16 -26.88
N GLY A 356 7.46 26.27 -25.86
CA GLY A 356 7.21 27.11 -24.69
C GLY A 356 7.05 28.60 -25.03
N ARG A 357 7.87 29.13 -25.95
CA ARG A 357 7.73 30.49 -26.47
C ARG A 357 6.44 30.67 -27.28
N ALA A 358 6.09 29.71 -28.13
CA ALA A 358 4.87 29.78 -28.95
C ALA A 358 3.60 29.80 -28.10
N HIS A 359 3.61 29.18 -26.92
CA HIS A 359 2.48 29.09 -25.99
C HIS A 359 2.62 30.01 -24.75
N GLY A 360 3.63 30.86 -24.69
CA GLY A 360 3.79 31.86 -23.60
C GLY A 360 3.99 31.26 -22.21
N PHE A 361 4.79 30.19 -22.10
CA PHE A 361 5.03 29.46 -20.84
C PHE A 361 5.56 30.35 -19.70
N GLU A 362 6.35 31.37 -20.02
CA GLU A 362 6.88 32.33 -19.05
C GLU A 362 5.78 33.01 -18.21
N ALA A 363 4.57 33.16 -18.74
CA ALA A 363 3.45 33.83 -18.07
C ALA A 363 2.57 32.90 -17.22
N ILE A 364 2.78 31.58 -17.26
CA ILE A 364 1.89 30.62 -16.61
C ILE A 364 2.19 30.53 -15.11
N ARG A 365 1.17 30.75 -14.27
CA ARG A 365 1.28 30.67 -12.80
C ARG A 365 0.30 29.69 -12.17
N SER A 366 -0.71 29.25 -12.90
CA SER A 366 -1.69 28.27 -12.44
C SER A 366 -2.07 27.24 -13.52
N VAL A 367 -2.87 26.24 -13.13
CA VAL A 367 -3.45 25.25 -14.05
C VAL A 367 -4.38 25.93 -15.06
N GLU A 368 -5.14 26.93 -14.63
CA GLU A 368 -6.07 27.69 -15.47
C GLU A 368 -5.32 28.49 -16.54
N ASP A 369 -4.20 29.14 -16.16
CA ASP A 369 -3.33 29.84 -17.12
C ASP A 369 -2.82 28.91 -18.21
N PHE A 370 -2.43 27.68 -17.84
CA PHE A 370 -1.95 26.66 -18.75
C PHE A 370 -3.07 26.18 -19.69
N ARG A 371 -4.26 25.89 -19.15
CA ARG A 371 -5.43 25.46 -19.94
C ARG A 371 -5.88 26.50 -20.97
N GLN A 372 -5.71 27.79 -20.69
CA GLN A 372 -6.04 28.89 -21.61
C GLN A 372 -5.05 29.01 -22.78
N ARG A 373 -3.79 28.60 -22.57
CA ARG A 373 -2.69 28.80 -23.54
C ARG A 373 -2.37 27.55 -24.34
N VAL A 374 -2.63 26.37 -23.78
CA VAL A 374 -2.36 25.08 -24.38
C VAL A 374 -3.68 24.34 -24.56
N ALA A 375 -4.03 24.06 -25.81
CA ALA A 375 -5.18 23.24 -26.14
C ALA A 375 -4.84 21.74 -25.99
N ILE A 376 -5.87 20.92 -25.76
CA ILE A 376 -5.72 19.46 -25.84
C ILE A 376 -5.45 19.09 -27.29
N GLY A 377 -4.44 18.26 -27.53
CA GLY A 377 -3.99 17.92 -28.87
C GLY A 377 -3.53 16.48 -29.02
N GLU A 378 -3.42 16.06 -30.28
CA GLU A 378 -2.93 14.74 -30.68
C GLU A 378 -1.49 14.80 -31.20
N TRP A 379 -0.94 13.65 -31.59
CA TRP A 379 0.45 13.52 -32.05
C TRP A 379 0.84 14.49 -33.17
N LYS A 380 -0.11 14.81 -34.07
CA LYS A 380 0.08 15.74 -35.18
C LYS A 380 0.56 17.13 -34.74
N ALA A 381 0.26 17.56 -33.51
CA ALA A 381 0.74 18.82 -32.97
C ALA A 381 2.23 18.79 -32.57
N PHE A 382 2.76 17.62 -32.23
CA PHE A 382 4.13 17.43 -31.72
C PHE A 382 5.08 16.87 -32.78
N GLU A 383 4.55 16.11 -33.74
CA GLU A 383 5.32 15.46 -34.81
C GLU A 383 6.28 16.39 -35.56
N PRO A 384 5.91 17.64 -35.94
CA PRO A 384 6.85 18.54 -36.61
C PRO A 384 8.08 18.90 -35.76
N TYR A 385 7.93 18.96 -34.44
CA TYR A 385 9.05 19.23 -33.53
C TYR A 385 9.90 17.95 -33.35
N ALA A 386 9.26 16.80 -33.16
CA ALA A 386 9.96 15.52 -33.01
C ALA A 386 10.84 15.22 -34.24
N LEU A 387 10.32 15.41 -35.47
CA LEU A 387 11.08 15.21 -36.70
C LEU A 387 12.32 16.11 -36.81
N ARG A 388 12.26 17.33 -36.27
CA ARG A 388 13.42 18.24 -36.23
C ARG A 388 14.41 17.83 -35.15
N MET A 389 13.93 17.32 -34.01
CA MET A 389 14.79 16.74 -32.97
C MET A 389 15.51 15.47 -33.46
N GLU A 390 14.87 14.65 -34.30
CA GLU A 390 15.49 13.49 -34.97
C GLU A 390 16.64 13.90 -35.91
N GLN A 391 16.66 15.17 -36.36
CA GLN A 391 17.73 15.76 -37.16
C GLN A 391 18.80 16.47 -36.27
N GLY A 392 18.68 16.39 -34.95
CA GLY A 392 19.62 16.94 -33.98
C GLY A 392 19.33 18.36 -33.50
N GLU A 393 18.21 18.96 -33.91
CA GLU A 393 17.79 20.27 -33.39
C GLU A 393 17.41 20.18 -31.89
N LYS A 394 17.74 21.22 -31.14
CA LYS A 394 17.62 21.28 -29.67
C LYS A 394 16.53 22.27 -29.25
N ASP A 395 16.12 22.21 -27.99
CA ASP A 395 15.29 23.23 -27.35
C ASP A 395 13.92 23.41 -28.03
N LEU A 396 13.35 22.32 -28.55
CA LEU A 396 12.10 22.32 -29.31
C LEU A 396 10.87 22.05 -28.44
N LEU A 397 10.75 20.81 -27.93
CA LEU A 397 9.67 20.41 -27.02
C LEU A 397 10.09 20.50 -25.55
N PHE A 398 11.37 20.30 -25.26
CA PHE A 398 11.98 20.42 -23.93
C PHE A 398 13.42 20.96 -24.08
N ASP A 399 14.02 21.42 -22.98
CA ASP A 399 15.38 21.95 -22.96
C ASP A 399 16.42 20.88 -23.33
N GLY A 400 17.33 21.20 -24.25
CA GLY A 400 18.36 20.31 -24.76
C GLY A 400 17.93 19.39 -25.90
N GLN A 401 18.66 18.28 -26.05
CA GLN A 401 18.41 17.24 -27.05
C GLN A 401 17.81 15.98 -26.40
N PRO A 402 17.05 15.16 -27.14
CA PRO A 402 16.57 13.88 -26.64
C PRO A 402 17.75 12.97 -26.31
N SER A 403 17.67 12.30 -25.15
CA SER A 403 18.66 11.28 -24.78
C SER A 403 18.53 10.02 -25.64
N HIS A 404 17.28 9.70 -26.04
CA HIS A 404 16.90 8.64 -26.96
C HIS A 404 15.48 8.93 -27.48
N PHE A 405 15.06 8.20 -28.50
CA PHE A 405 13.66 8.16 -28.95
C PHE A 405 13.01 6.85 -28.55
N ILE A 406 11.73 6.91 -28.19
CA ILE A 406 10.91 5.74 -27.88
C ILE A 406 10.03 5.43 -29.08
N SER A 407 10.22 4.24 -29.67
CA SER A 407 9.38 3.75 -30.76
C SER A 407 8.03 3.25 -30.22
N THR A 408 6.93 3.72 -30.81
CA THR A 408 5.58 3.21 -30.51
C THR A 408 5.26 2.02 -31.42
N SER A 409 4.67 0.95 -30.87
CA SER A 409 4.28 -0.27 -31.60
C SER A 409 3.00 -0.11 -32.44
N GLY A 410 2.82 1.04 -33.10
CA GLY A 410 1.61 1.36 -33.87
C GLY A 410 1.37 0.39 -35.03
N THR A 411 0.15 -0.13 -35.13
CA THR A 411 -0.26 -1.19 -36.08
C THR A 411 -0.58 -0.69 -37.51
N THR A 412 -0.28 0.56 -37.87
CA THR A 412 -0.75 1.18 -39.13
C THR A 412 0.32 1.79 -40.05
N GLY A 413 1.59 1.41 -39.91
CA GLY A 413 2.55 1.50 -41.03
C GLY A 413 3.83 2.34 -40.83
N LYS A 414 3.87 3.31 -39.91
CA LYS A 414 5.10 4.01 -39.49
C LYS A 414 5.05 4.28 -37.98
N ASN A 415 6.04 3.80 -37.24
CA ASN A 415 6.08 3.96 -35.78
C ASN A 415 6.30 5.43 -35.40
N LYS A 416 5.52 5.95 -34.45
CA LYS A 416 5.81 7.27 -33.85
C LYS A 416 7.10 7.16 -33.04
N LEU A 417 8.00 8.12 -33.21
CA LEU A 417 9.23 8.27 -32.43
C LEU A 417 9.03 9.40 -31.41
N LEU A 418 8.85 9.02 -30.14
CA LEU A 418 8.66 9.96 -29.05
C LEU A 418 10.03 10.40 -28.50
N PRO A 419 10.39 11.69 -28.52
CA PRO A 419 11.65 12.15 -27.94
C PRO A 419 11.61 12.01 -26.41
N GLU A 420 12.69 11.53 -25.80
CA GLU A 420 12.78 11.36 -24.35
C GLU A 420 13.81 12.31 -23.72
N SER A 421 13.35 13.15 -22.79
CA SER A 421 14.21 14.03 -21.98
C SER A 421 14.81 13.30 -20.79
N ALA A 422 15.87 13.86 -20.19
CA ALA A 422 16.47 13.31 -18.97
C ALA A 422 15.48 13.27 -17.80
N ASP A 423 14.65 14.31 -17.64
CA ASP A 423 13.62 14.39 -16.61
C ASP A 423 12.46 13.41 -16.88
N GLY A 424 12.05 13.23 -18.13
CA GLY A 424 11.05 12.22 -18.51
C GLY A 424 11.52 10.80 -18.18
N HIS A 425 12.80 10.52 -18.46
CA HIS A 425 13.43 9.26 -18.07
C HIS A 425 13.45 9.09 -16.54
N LEU A 426 13.82 10.14 -15.79
CA LEU A 426 13.83 10.13 -14.33
C LEU A 426 12.43 9.88 -13.75
N ALA A 427 11.38 10.50 -14.29
CA ALA A 427 10.00 10.28 -13.87
C ALA A 427 9.62 8.79 -14.00
N LYS A 428 9.90 8.17 -15.16
CA LYS A 428 9.66 6.74 -15.40
C LYS A 428 10.52 5.85 -14.49
N ALA A 429 11.76 6.23 -14.23
CA ALA A 429 12.67 5.51 -13.34
C ALA A 429 12.16 5.51 -11.89
N LEU A 430 11.72 6.66 -11.37
CA LEU A 430 11.15 6.79 -10.02
C LEU A 430 9.88 5.95 -9.84
N VAL A 431 8.97 5.95 -10.82
CA VAL A 431 7.79 5.07 -10.82
C VAL A 431 8.21 3.61 -10.75
N SER A 432 9.22 3.21 -11.53
CA SER A 432 9.72 1.84 -11.57
C SER A 432 10.39 1.44 -10.24
N ARG A 433 11.18 2.34 -9.64
CA ARG A 433 11.80 2.13 -8.33
C ARG A 433 10.77 1.88 -7.24
N ILE A 434 9.70 2.68 -7.20
CA ILE A 434 8.60 2.48 -6.24
C ILE A 434 7.88 1.15 -6.49
N ARG A 435 7.51 0.83 -7.75
CA ARG A 435 6.86 -0.45 -8.10
C ARG A 435 7.73 -1.64 -7.69
N THR A 436 9.03 -1.60 -7.98
CA THR A 436 10.00 -2.64 -7.57
C THR A 436 10.09 -2.74 -6.05
N ALA A 437 10.21 -1.62 -5.34
CA ALA A 437 10.27 -1.63 -3.87
C ALA A 437 9.00 -2.23 -3.23
N LEU A 438 7.82 -1.94 -3.79
CA LEU A 438 6.55 -2.53 -3.35
C LEU A 438 6.48 -4.02 -3.64
N LEU A 439 6.89 -4.46 -4.83
CA LEU A 439 7.01 -5.88 -5.16
C LEU A 439 7.93 -6.58 -4.17
N MET A 440 9.12 -6.02 -3.90
CA MET A 440 10.08 -6.59 -2.96
C MET A 440 9.55 -6.59 -1.52
N HIS A 441 8.73 -5.62 -1.13
CA HIS A 441 8.09 -5.60 0.19
C HIS A 441 6.96 -6.64 0.33
N ALA A 442 6.27 -6.96 -0.77
CA ALA A 442 5.27 -8.03 -0.81
C ALA A 442 5.91 -9.43 -0.74
N LEU A 443 7.18 -9.55 -1.14
CA LEU A 443 7.95 -10.79 -0.96
C LEU A 443 8.37 -10.96 0.52
N PRO A 444 8.27 -12.17 1.08
CA PRO A 444 8.82 -12.48 2.40
C PRO A 444 10.31 -12.15 2.52
N LYS A 445 10.70 -11.58 3.67
CA LYS A 445 12.03 -10.97 3.90
C LYS A 445 13.18 -11.98 4.01
N ASP A 446 12.85 -13.24 4.26
CA ASP A 446 13.73 -14.38 4.48
C ASP A 446 13.94 -15.23 3.22
N ILE A 447 13.50 -14.76 2.05
CA ILE A 447 13.56 -15.55 0.82
C ILE A 447 14.98 -15.64 0.30
N ASP A 448 15.53 -16.85 0.32
CA ASP A 448 16.50 -17.38 -0.65
C ASP A 448 15.77 -17.89 -1.90
N GLY A 449 16.37 -17.70 -3.08
CA GLY A 449 15.81 -18.13 -4.36
C GLY A 449 15.98 -17.13 -5.50
N TYR A 450 15.56 -17.55 -6.69
CA TYR A 450 15.79 -16.85 -7.95
C TYR A 450 14.50 -16.30 -8.57
N PHE A 451 14.63 -15.30 -9.44
CA PHE A 451 13.55 -14.83 -10.30
C PHE A 451 13.92 -14.89 -11.78
N ILE A 452 12.90 -14.88 -12.64
CA ILE A 452 13.06 -14.88 -14.10
C ILE A 452 12.38 -13.64 -14.69
N PRO A 453 13.14 -12.68 -15.23
CA PRO A 453 12.59 -11.60 -16.03
C PRO A 453 12.38 -12.06 -17.48
N PHE A 454 11.16 -11.92 -17.99
CA PHE A 454 10.76 -12.16 -19.37
C PHE A 454 10.59 -10.83 -20.10
N SER A 455 11.73 -10.20 -20.41
CA SER A 455 11.79 -8.90 -21.09
C SER A 455 12.85 -8.91 -22.17
N ASN A 456 12.55 -8.37 -23.35
CA ASN A 456 13.53 -8.25 -24.44
C ASN A 456 14.16 -6.88 -24.45
N VAL A 457 15.45 -6.86 -24.76
CA VAL A 457 16.15 -5.67 -25.24
C VAL A 457 16.15 -5.75 -26.76
N SER A 458 15.37 -4.90 -27.41
CA SER A 458 15.47 -4.70 -28.86
C SER A 458 16.27 -3.42 -29.07
N VAL A 459 17.48 -3.56 -29.61
CA VAL A 459 18.30 -2.43 -30.06
C VAL A 459 17.79 -2.04 -31.44
N MET A 460 17.29 -0.81 -31.60
CA MET A 460 16.99 -0.25 -32.93
C MET A 460 18.17 0.58 -33.43
N ASP A 461 18.23 0.77 -34.74
CA ASP A 461 19.17 1.70 -35.36
C ASP A 461 18.95 3.12 -34.84
N ALA A 462 20.04 3.87 -34.67
CA ALA A 462 19.99 5.26 -34.26
C ALA A 462 19.30 6.13 -35.34
N THR A 463 18.77 7.27 -34.91
CA THR A 463 18.25 8.32 -35.81
C THR A 463 19.33 8.82 -36.79
N ALA A 464 18.92 9.59 -37.81
CA ALA A 464 19.84 10.17 -38.79
C ALA A 464 20.95 11.04 -38.17
N SER A 465 20.72 11.61 -36.98
CA SER A 465 21.72 12.39 -36.23
C SER A 465 22.49 11.57 -35.18
N GLY A 466 22.33 10.25 -35.15
CA GLY A 466 23.02 9.35 -34.22
C GLY A 466 22.42 9.23 -32.82
N ILE A 467 21.21 9.76 -32.58
CA ILE A 467 20.51 9.61 -31.30
C ILE A 467 19.91 8.19 -31.22
N PRO A 468 20.10 7.43 -30.12
CA PRO A 468 19.57 6.07 -29.97
C PRO A 468 18.04 6.00 -30.07
N VAL A 469 17.53 4.87 -30.58
CA VAL A 469 16.10 4.55 -30.58
C VAL A 469 15.88 3.26 -29.78
N ASP A 470 14.96 3.31 -28.82
CA ASP A 470 14.64 2.20 -27.93
C ASP A 470 13.12 1.93 -27.87
N TYR A 471 12.75 0.78 -27.33
CA TYR A 471 11.38 0.53 -26.87
C TYR A 471 11.23 0.87 -25.39
N ALA A 472 10.03 1.27 -24.98
CA ALA A 472 9.73 1.64 -23.59
C ALA A 472 10.03 0.52 -22.56
N SER A 473 10.04 -0.75 -22.98
CA SER A 473 10.36 -1.89 -22.12
C SER A 473 11.86 -2.12 -21.91
N GLY A 474 12.73 -1.71 -22.85
CA GLY A 474 14.18 -1.97 -22.80
C GLY A 474 14.90 -1.20 -21.70
N SER A 475 14.45 0.02 -21.40
CA SER A 475 15.06 0.91 -20.41
C SER A 475 14.93 0.42 -18.96
N THR A 476 13.98 -0.46 -18.65
CA THR A 476 13.71 -0.91 -17.27
C THR A 476 14.77 -1.89 -16.75
N LEU A 477 15.40 -2.66 -17.64
CA LEU A 477 16.41 -3.67 -17.29
C LEU A 477 17.75 -3.08 -16.81
N GLY A 478 18.15 -1.94 -17.34
CA GLY A 478 19.39 -1.24 -16.94
C GLY A 478 19.34 -0.69 -15.51
N SER A 479 18.14 -0.62 -14.90
CA SER A 479 17.90 -0.05 -13.58
C SER A 479 17.80 -1.09 -12.44
N ILE A 480 17.95 -2.39 -12.74
CA ILE A 480 17.89 -3.46 -11.74
C ILE A 480 19.14 -3.37 -10.84
N PRO A 481 19.00 -3.23 -9.51
CA PRO A 481 20.14 -3.19 -8.59
C PRO A 481 21.00 -4.45 -8.68
N ASP A 482 22.32 -4.33 -8.56
CA ASP A 482 23.25 -5.47 -8.70
C ASP A 482 22.96 -6.62 -7.73
N ALA A 483 22.51 -6.30 -6.52
CA ALA A 483 22.10 -7.30 -5.54
C ALA A 483 20.93 -8.16 -6.05
N LEU A 484 20.00 -7.56 -6.79
CA LEU A 484 18.88 -8.26 -7.41
C LEU A 484 19.32 -8.97 -8.70
N ARG A 485 20.18 -8.35 -9.53
CA ARG A 485 20.75 -8.98 -10.73
C ARG A 485 21.41 -10.33 -10.43
N ARG A 486 22.16 -10.44 -9.33
CA ARG A 486 22.79 -11.71 -8.88
C ARG A 486 21.80 -12.82 -8.52
N ARG A 487 20.51 -12.51 -8.38
CA ARG A 487 19.44 -13.45 -8.03
C ARG A 487 18.56 -13.81 -9.23
N MET A 488 18.98 -13.49 -10.45
CA MET A 488 18.34 -13.98 -11.67
C MET A 488 18.69 -15.44 -11.90
N ALA A 489 17.72 -16.25 -12.33
CA ALA A 489 17.96 -17.65 -12.73
C ALA A 489 18.61 -17.77 -14.12
N ILE A 490 18.82 -16.65 -14.81
CA ILE A 490 19.35 -16.58 -16.17
C ILE A 490 20.46 -15.52 -16.27
N PRO A 491 21.47 -15.72 -17.13
CA PRO A 491 22.43 -14.67 -17.46
C PRO A 491 21.76 -13.48 -18.16
N MET A 492 22.29 -12.27 -17.95
CA MET A 492 21.75 -11.04 -18.56
C MET A 492 21.84 -11.06 -20.09
N GLU A 493 22.84 -11.73 -20.62
CA GLU A 493 23.11 -11.84 -22.06
C GLU A 493 21.99 -12.57 -22.80
N VAL A 494 21.26 -13.47 -22.12
CA VAL A 494 20.09 -14.15 -22.69
C VAL A 494 18.99 -13.14 -23.07
N LEU A 495 18.86 -12.03 -22.35
CA LEU A 495 17.84 -11.01 -22.60
C LEU A 495 18.11 -10.16 -23.84
N GLN A 496 19.35 -10.21 -24.35
CA GLN A 496 19.81 -9.51 -25.55
C GLN A 496 19.62 -10.35 -26.83
N VAL A 497 19.22 -11.61 -26.71
CA VAL A 497 19.00 -12.49 -27.86
C VAL A 497 17.75 -12.07 -28.63
N HIS A 498 17.91 -11.82 -29.94
CA HIS A 498 16.85 -11.30 -30.80
C HIS A 498 15.87 -12.37 -31.30
N ASP A 499 16.34 -13.57 -31.63
CA ASP A 499 15.47 -14.66 -32.10
C ASP A 499 14.62 -15.19 -30.93
N PRO A 500 13.27 -15.04 -30.96
CA PRO A 500 12.43 -15.37 -29.81
C PRO A 500 12.47 -16.85 -29.42
N ALA A 501 12.51 -17.76 -30.40
CA ALA A 501 12.55 -19.20 -30.14
C ALA A 501 13.86 -19.60 -29.43
N THR A 502 14.99 -19.07 -29.91
CA THR A 502 16.32 -19.25 -29.31
C THR A 502 16.38 -18.67 -27.91
N GLN A 503 15.87 -17.45 -27.70
CA GLN A 503 15.85 -16.82 -26.39
C GLN A 503 15.03 -17.64 -25.39
N ASN A 504 13.83 -18.07 -25.79
CA ASN A 504 12.95 -18.88 -24.95
C ASN A 504 13.63 -20.20 -24.54
N TYR A 505 14.30 -20.87 -25.48
CA TYR A 505 15.09 -22.07 -25.19
C TYR A 505 16.18 -21.78 -24.14
N LEU A 506 16.97 -20.72 -24.33
CA LEU A 506 18.03 -20.35 -23.40
C LEU A 506 17.49 -20.01 -22.01
N VAL A 507 16.40 -19.24 -21.93
CA VAL A 507 15.76 -18.90 -20.66
C VAL A 507 15.39 -20.18 -19.90
N MET A 508 14.75 -21.15 -20.56
CA MET A 508 14.37 -22.41 -19.92
C MET A 508 15.57 -23.29 -19.61
N ARG A 509 16.58 -23.32 -20.49
CA ARG A 509 17.81 -24.10 -20.27
C ARG A 509 18.54 -23.68 -19.00
N PHE A 510 18.64 -22.38 -18.72
CA PHE A 510 19.23 -21.88 -17.48
C PHE A 510 18.26 -21.99 -16.29
N ALA A 511 16.99 -21.65 -16.47
CA ALA A 511 16.03 -21.60 -15.37
C ALA A 511 15.62 -22.99 -14.83
N LEU A 512 15.55 -24.02 -15.66
CA LEU A 512 15.26 -25.40 -15.21
C LEU A 512 16.37 -25.96 -14.31
N ALA A 513 17.59 -25.43 -14.39
CA ALA A 513 18.68 -25.79 -13.50
C ALA A 513 18.46 -25.30 -12.06
N GLN A 514 17.56 -24.33 -11.85
CA GLN A 514 17.33 -23.67 -10.57
C GLN A 514 15.98 -24.11 -9.96
N PRO A 515 15.95 -25.10 -9.04
CA PRO A 515 14.69 -25.51 -8.39
C PRO A 515 14.10 -24.45 -7.45
N LEU A 516 14.89 -23.44 -7.07
CA LEU A 516 14.51 -22.36 -6.15
C LEU A 516 13.97 -21.11 -6.87
N VAL A 517 13.50 -21.23 -8.11
CA VAL A 517 12.76 -20.12 -8.76
C VAL A 517 11.49 -19.84 -7.97
N ARG A 518 11.27 -18.56 -7.64
CA ARG A 518 10.15 -18.10 -6.81
C ARG A 518 9.25 -17.07 -7.45
N LEU A 519 9.79 -16.29 -8.38
CA LEU A 519 9.13 -15.14 -9.00
C LEU A 519 9.34 -15.15 -10.52
N LEU A 520 8.24 -15.01 -11.24
CA LEU A 520 8.22 -14.79 -12.69
C LEU A 520 7.77 -13.36 -12.98
N ILE A 521 8.47 -12.65 -13.86
CA ILE A 521 8.15 -11.27 -14.23
C ILE A 521 8.01 -11.20 -15.75
N ALA A 522 6.83 -10.89 -16.28
CA ALA A 522 6.62 -10.62 -17.70
C ALA A 522 5.54 -9.57 -17.86
N ASN A 523 5.61 -8.71 -18.88
CA ASN A 523 4.50 -7.79 -19.13
C ASN A 523 3.21 -8.54 -19.52
N ASN A 524 3.28 -9.49 -20.46
CA ASN A 524 2.13 -10.21 -20.99
C ASN A 524 2.05 -11.65 -20.41
N PRO A 525 0.97 -12.04 -19.72
CA PRO A 525 0.82 -13.39 -19.19
C PRO A 525 0.89 -14.50 -20.26
N ARG A 526 0.43 -14.24 -21.49
CA ARG A 526 0.51 -15.21 -22.60
C ARG A 526 1.96 -15.58 -22.95
N ARG A 527 2.91 -14.68 -22.73
CA ARG A 527 4.33 -14.98 -22.94
C ARG A 527 4.83 -16.05 -21.98
N MET A 528 4.35 -16.04 -20.74
CA MET A 528 4.73 -17.05 -19.75
C MET A 528 4.19 -18.43 -20.15
N THR A 529 2.93 -18.51 -20.57
CA THR A 529 2.34 -19.76 -21.06
C THR A 529 3.06 -20.28 -22.31
N ALA A 530 3.35 -19.40 -23.28
CA ALA A 530 4.10 -19.76 -24.49
C ALA A 530 5.44 -20.44 -24.18
N LEU A 531 6.13 -19.91 -23.17
CA LEU A 531 7.43 -20.41 -22.78
C LEU A 531 7.32 -21.80 -22.14
N MET A 532 6.30 -22.02 -21.32
CA MET A 532 6.06 -23.33 -20.69
C MET A 532 5.70 -24.39 -21.74
N GLU A 533 4.85 -24.03 -22.70
CA GLU A 533 4.50 -24.88 -23.85
C GLU A 533 5.74 -25.21 -24.70
N GLN A 534 6.55 -24.20 -25.02
CA GLN A 534 7.77 -24.39 -25.78
C GLN A 534 8.77 -25.28 -25.02
N ALA A 535 8.92 -25.09 -23.71
CA ALA A 535 9.78 -25.91 -22.87
C ALA A 535 9.37 -27.39 -22.91
N ASP A 536 8.07 -27.68 -22.82
CA ASP A 536 7.58 -29.05 -22.93
C ASP A 536 7.80 -29.62 -24.34
N SER A 537 7.57 -28.83 -25.40
CA SER A 537 7.83 -29.27 -26.77
C SER A 537 9.31 -29.58 -27.05
N GLN A 538 10.23 -28.93 -26.34
CA GLN A 538 11.69 -29.07 -26.47
C GLN A 538 12.32 -29.85 -25.30
N ARG A 539 11.51 -30.58 -24.52
CA ARG A 539 11.91 -31.25 -23.27
C ARG A 539 13.12 -32.17 -23.42
N ASP A 540 13.19 -32.95 -24.50
CA ASP A 540 14.25 -33.94 -24.69
C ASP A 540 15.62 -33.26 -24.92
N SER A 541 15.64 -32.22 -25.74
CA SER A 541 16.82 -31.37 -25.95
C SER A 541 17.23 -30.67 -24.66
N LEU A 542 16.29 -30.04 -23.95
CA LEU A 542 16.58 -29.32 -22.69
C LEU A 542 17.20 -30.23 -21.62
N ILE A 543 16.64 -31.42 -21.45
CA ILE A 543 17.12 -32.41 -20.48
C ILE A 543 18.50 -32.97 -20.90
N SER A 544 18.69 -33.29 -22.18
CA SER A 544 19.97 -33.83 -22.66
C SER A 544 21.08 -32.78 -22.56
N ASP A 545 20.79 -31.53 -22.90
CA ASP A 545 21.71 -30.41 -22.73
C ASP A 545 21.99 -30.10 -21.25
N MET A 546 21.01 -30.32 -20.35
CA MET A 546 21.21 -30.23 -18.90
C MET A 546 22.22 -31.27 -18.41
N GLU A 547 22.06 -32.52 -18.85
CA GLU A 547 22.92 -33.63 -18.49
C GLU A 547 24.36 -33.43 -18.98
N ALA A 548 24.51 -33.04 -20.25
CA ALA A 548 25.82 -32.86 -20.89
C ALA A 548 26.48 -31.50 -20.61
N GLY A 549 25.75 -30.52 -20.07
CA GLY A 549 26.27 -29.16 -19.86
C GLY A 549 26.43 -28.38 -21.17
N THR A 550 25.61 -28.68 -22.18
CA THR A 550 25.75 -28.14 -23.54
C THR A 550 24.58 -27.25 -23.95
N LEU A 551 24.67 -26.73 -25.17
CA LEU A 551 23.58 -26.07 -25.90
C LEU A 551 23.34 -26.79 -27.23
N THR A 552 22.08 -26.97 -27.59
CA THR A 552 21.63 -27.53 -28.86
C THR A 552 22.24 -26.76 -30.05
N ALA A 553 22.65 -27.49 -31.10
CA ALA A 553 23.41 -26.93 -32.22
C ALA A 553 22.63 -25.88 -33.03
N ASP A 554 21.32 -26.09 -33.21
CA ASP A 554 20.49 -25.36 -34.19
C ASP A 554 19.96 -24.01 -33.69
N LEU A 555 20.52 -23.50 -32.58
CA LEU A 555 20.15 -22.19 -32.03
C LEU A 555 20.70 -21.06 -32.90
N LYS A 556 19.85 -20.08 -33.23
CA LYS A 556 20.25 -18.87 -33.98
C LYS A 556 20.98 -17.90 -33.06
N LEU A 557 22.25 -18.20 -32.79
CA LEU A 557 23.12 -17.44 -31.89
C LEU A 557 24.41 -17.05 -32.61
N ASP A 558 24.89 -15.84 -32.30
CA ASP A 558 26.26 -15.44 -32.62
C ASP A 558 27.27 -16.37 -31.93
N ALA A 559 28.40 -16.64 -32.61
CA ALA A 559 29.39 -17.61 -32.16
C ALA A 559 30.11 -17.18 -30.86
N ASP A 560 30.39 -15.88 -30.67
CA ASP A 560 30.98 -15.35 -29.44
C ASP A 560 29.99 -15.47 -28.29
N LEU A 561 28.75 -15.02 -28.50
CA LEU A 561 27.70 -15.11 -27.49
C LEU A 561 27.43 -16.57 -27.09
N ARG A 562 27.38 -17.49 -28.06
CA ARG A 562 27.22 -18.92 -27.81
C ARG A 562 28.34 -19.46 -26.94
N THR A 563 29.59 -19.09 -27.23
CA THR A 563 30.77 -19.52 -26.44
C THR A 563 30.69 -18.99 -25.00
N ARG A 564 30.35 -17.70 -24.83
CA ARG A 564 30.19 -17.10 -23.50
C ARG A 564 29.09 -17.74 -22.67
N LEU A 565 27.95 -18.07 -23.29
CA LEU A 565 26.84 -18.76 -22.61
C LEU A 565 27.21 -20.22 -22.29
N ALA A 566 27.84 -20.95 -23.21
CA ALA A 566 28.26 -22.32 -23.00
C ALA A 566 29.29 -22.46 -21.86
N ASN A 567 30.21 -21.50 -21.72
CA ASN A 567 31.19 -21.48 -20.63
C ASN A 567 30.58 -21.29 -19.23
N GLN A 568 29.31 -20.87 -19.15
CA GLN A 568 28.57 -20.75 -17.88
C GLN A 568 27.79 -22.03 -17.54
N LEU A 569 27.76 -23.02 -18.43
CA LEU A 569 27.05 -24.27 -18.23
C LEU A 569 27.99 -25.37 -17.73
N THR A 570 27.52 -26.12 -16.75
CA THR A 570 28.19 -27.32 -16.24
C THR A 570 27.27 -28.54 -16.39
N PRO A 571 27.80 -29.73 -16.70
CA PRO A 571 27.02 -30.97 -16.71
C PRO A 571 26.26 -31.17 -15.40
N ASN A 572 24.95 -31.42 -15.47
CA ASN A 572 24.10 -31.64 -14.30
C ASN A 572 23.20 -32.88 -14.49
N PRO A 573 23.78 -34.09 -14.45
CA PRO A 573 23.04 -35.34 -14.65
C PRO A 573 22.00 -35.59 -13.56
N ALA A 574 22.25 -35.15 -12.32
CA ALA A 574 21.30 -35.28 -11.22
C ALA A 574 20.00 -34.52 -11.52
N ARG A 575 20.11 -33.24 -11.91
CA ARG A 575 18.94 -32.44 -12.26
C ARG A 575 18.25 -32.95 -13.53
N ALA A 576 18.99 -33.41 -14.52
CA ALA A 576 18.40 -34.04 -15.70
C ALA A 576 17.57 -35.28 -15.34
N SER A 577 18.07 -36.12 -14.42
CA SER A 577 17.34 -37.30 -13.91
C SER A 577 16.05 -36.91 -13.18
N GLU A 578 16.10 -35.88 -12.33
CA GLU A 578 14.89 -35.33 -11.68
C GLU A 578 13.83 -34.89 -12.70
N LEU A 579 14.25 -34.13 -13.73
CA LEU A 579 13.34 -33.66 -14.78
C LEU A 579 12.74 -34.82 -15.59
N ARG A 580 13.53 -35.89 -15.87
CA ARG A 580 12.99 -37.10 -16.52
C ARG A 580 11.97 -37.81 -15.66
N ALA A 581 12.19 -37.89 -14.34
CA ALA A 581 11.22 -38.49 -13.42
C ALA A 581 9.92 -37.69 -13.36
N MET A 582 10.00 -36.35 -13.31
CA MET A 582 8.84 -35.44 -13.36
C MET A 582 8.08 -35.61 -14.69
N LEU A 583 8.81 -35.63 -15.80
CA LEU A 583 8.25 -35.86 -17.13
C LEU A 583 7.52 -37.22 -17.23
N ALA A 584 8.12 -38.29 -16.70
CA ALA A 584 7.50 -39.61 -16.67
C ALA A 584 6.23 -39.65 -15.81
N ALA A 585 6.18 -38.88 -14.72
CA ALA A 585 5.02 -38.83 -13.82
C ALA A 585 3.83 -38.07 -14.42
N ARG A 586 4.05 -36.96 -15.12
CA ARG A 586 2.98 -36.09 -15.66
C ARG A 586 2.74 -36.19 -17.17
N GLY A 587 3.66 -36.79 -17.91
CA GLY A 587 3.66 -36.81 -19.38
C GLY A 587 4.10 -35.49 -20.03
N ARG A 588 4.42 -34.47 -19.22
CA ARG A 588 4.92 -33.15 -19.64
C ARG A 588 5.84 -32.53 -18.60
N LEU A 589 6.64 -31.54 -18.99
CA LEU A 589 7.34 -30.67 -18.05
C LEU A 589 6.36 -29.65 -17.44
N ASP A 590 5.96 -29.86 -16.18
CA ASP A 590 4.99 -29.01 -15.47
C ASP A 590 5.69 -28.11 -14.41
N PRO A 591 5.49 -26.77 -14.45
CA PRO A 591 6.13 -25.82 -13.52
C PRO A 591 5.90 -26.13 -12.04
N ARG A 592 4.77 -26.77 -11.72
CA ARG A 592 4.44 -27.18 -10.34
C ARG A 592 5.46 -28.15 -9.77
N ASP A 593 6.09 -28.95 -10.63
CA ASP A 593 7.01 -30.00 -10.21
C ASP A 593 8.46 -29.49 -10.27
N TYR A 594 8.85 -28.79 -11.35
CA TYR A 594 10.24 -28.34 -11.50
C TYR A 594 10.59 -27.05 -10.74
N TRP A 595 9.61 -26.22 -10.37
CA TRP A 595 9.78 -25.04 -9.50
C TRP A 595 8.85 -25.08 -8.28
N PRO A 596 9.11 -25.97 -7.30
CA PRO A 596 8.24 -26.16 -6.13
C PRO A 596 8.19 -24.96 -5.17
N LYS A 597 9.03 -23.94 -5.38
CA LYS A 597 9.05 -22.71 -4.57
C LYS A 597 8.42 -21.51 -5.28
N LEU A 598 7.90 -21.70 -6.50
CA LEU A 598 7.19 -20.68 -7.24
C LEU A 598 5.94 -20.25 -6.48
N GLY A 599 5.85 -18.95 -6.18
CA GLY A 599 4.73 -18.38 -5.42
C GLY A 599 4.27 -17.01 -5.90
N TYR A 600 5.03 -16.37 -6.80
CA TYR A 600 4.81 -14.98 -7.17
C TYR A 600 4.90 -14.77 -8.68
N ILE A 601 3.99 -13.94 -9.20
CA ILE A 601 3.98 -13.49 -10.59
C ILE A 601 3.81 -11.98 -10.62
N SER A 602 4.59 -11.33 -11.47
CA SER A 602 4.39 -9.93 -11.84
C SER A 602 4.08 -9.84 -13.33
N CYS A 603 2.85 -9.44 -13.68
CA CYS A 603 2.42 -9.22 -15.07
C CYS A 603 1.24 -8.26 -15.19
N TRP A 604 0.85 -7.85 -16.40
CA TRP A 604 -0.41 -7.10 -16.57
C TRP A 604 -1.61 -8.00 -16.27
N LEU A 605 -2.43 -7.56 -15.32
CA LEU A 605 -3.64 -8.26 -14.89
C LEU A 605 -4.91 -7.72 -15.54
N GLY A 606 -4.86 -6.50 -16.09
CA GLY A 606 -6.01 -5.82 -16.69
C GLY A 606 -5.91 -5.62 -18.21
N GLY A 607 -6.96 -4.98 -18.77
CA GLY A 607 -7.08 -4.71 -20.20
C GLY A 607 -7.19 -5.97 -21.06
N SER A 608 -6.96 -5.82 -22.36
CA SER A 608 -7.10 -6.90 -23.37
C SER A 608 -6.15 -8.10 -23.19
N VAL A 609 -5.12 -7.96 -22.34
CA VAL A 609 -4.16 -9.04 -22.03
C VAL A 609 -4.53 -9.83 -20.77
N GLY A 610 -5.36 -9.27 -19.89
CA GLY A 610 -5.79 -9.93 -18.65
C GLY A 610 -6.56 -11.23 -18.91
N ARG A 611 -7.25 -11.34 -20.06
CA ARG A 611 -7.98 -12.56 -20.48
C ARG A 611 -7.12 -13.83 -20.56
N TYR A 612 -5.79 -13.71 -20.70
CA TYR A 612 -4.89 -14.85 -20.74
C TYR A 612 -4.48 -15.37 -19.36
N LEU A 613 -4.90 -14.70 -18.27
CA LEU A 613 -4.53 -15.10 -16.91
C LEU A 613 -5.06 -16.48 -16.52
N GLU A 614 -6.28 -16.83 -16.93
CA GLU A 614 -6.85 -18.15 -16.59
C GLU A 614 -6.06 -19.29 -17.23
N GLY A 615 -5.68 -19.15 -18.50
CA GLY A 615 -4.80 -20.10 -19.17
C GLY A 615 -3.42 -20.21 -18.49
N LEU A 616 -2.87 -19.09 -18.00
CA LEU A 616 -1.63 -19.11 -17.23
C LEU A 616 -1.80 -19.80 -15.86
N LYS A 617 -2.89 -19.54 -15.13
CA LYS A 617 -3.18 -20.18 -13.83
C LYS A 617 -3.25 -21.71 -13.95
N ALA A 618 -3.73 -22.22 -15.09
CA ALA A 618 -3.79 -23.67 -15.34
C ALA A 618 -2.41 -24.37 -15.33
N TRP A 619 -1.31 -23.63 -15.49
CA TRP A 619 0.07 -24.13 -15.43
C TRP A 619 0.74 -23.97 -14.06
N LEU A 620 0.11 -23.23 -13.14
CA LEU A 620 0.77 -22.75 -11.91
C LEU A 620 0.24 -23.47 -10.66
N PRO A 621 1.01 -23.47 -9.57
CA PRO A 621 0.53 -23.92 -8.26
C PRO A 621 -0.69 -23.11 -7.78
N ASP A 622 -1.45 -23.69 -6.85
CA ASP A 622 -2.50 -22.95 -6.13
C ASP A 622 -1.88 -21.94 -5.15
N GLY A 623 -2.62 -20.90 -4.79
CA GLY A 623 -2.18 -19.91 -3.79
C GLY A 623 -1.13 -18.90 -4.28
N MET A 624 -0.93 -18.80 -5.60
CA MET A 624 -0.03 -17.82 -6.23
C MET A 624 -0.45 -16.38 -5.93
N MET A 625 0.54 -15.52 -5.67
CA MET A 625 0.35 -14.08 -5.56
C MET A 625 0.64 -13.41 -6.91
N PHE A 626 -0.36 -12.69 -7.44
CA PHE A 626 -0.25 -11.92 -8.68
C PHE A 626 -0.12 -10.44 -8.37
N MET A 627 0.93 -9.79 -8.88
CA MET A 627 1.18 -8.36 -8.77
C MET A 627 1.11 -7.71 -10.14
N ASP A 628 0.35 -6.63 -10.28
CA ASP A 628 0.30 -5.92 -11.56
C ASP A 628 1.58 -5.10 -11.81
N CYS A 629 2.11 -5.14 -13.04
CA CYS A 629 3.29 -4.36 -13.42
C CYS A 629 3.02 -2.85 -13.57
N GLY A 630 1.76 -2.44 -13.46
CA GLY A 630 1.23 -1.10 -13.64
C GLY A 630 0.97 -0.74 -15.11
N TYR A 631 -0.02 0.13 -15.30
CA TYR A 631 -0.38 0.74 -16.56
C TYR A 631 0.72 1.72 -17.03
N GLY A 632 1.06 1.62 -18.29
CA GLY A 632 1.99 2.51 -18.98
C GLY A 632 1.86 2.38 -20.50
N ALA A 633 2.28 3.44 -21.17
CA ALA A 633 2.40 3.57 -22.62
C ALA A 633 3.81 4.08 -22.96
N SER A 634 4.12 4.26 -24.24
CA SER A 634 5.42 4.84 -24.64
C SER A 634 5.61 6.26 -24.08
N GLU A 635 4.51 6.97 -23.87
CA GLU A 635 4.43 8.32 -23.31
C GLU A 635 4.73 8.37 -21.79
N GLY A 636 4.53 7.28 -21.04
CA GLY A 636 4.66 7.33 -19.57
C GLY A 636 4.22 6.07 -18.81
N LYS A 637 4.45 6.07 -17.49
CA LYS A 637 4.02 5.05 -16.53
C LYS A 637 3.07 5.70 -15.50
N PHE A 638 1.77 5.41 -15.56
CA PHE A 638 0.75 6.30 -15.00
C PHE A 638 0.20 5.92 -13.62
N ASN A 639 0.26 4.65 -13.22
CA ASN A 639 -0.21 4.21 -11.89
C ASN A 639 0.83 3.36 -11.14
N ILE A 640 0.63 3.09 -9.85
CA ILE A 640 1.55 2.29 -9.03
C ILE A 640 0.74 1.27 -8.23
N PRO A 641 0.38 0.11 -8.83
CA PRO A 641 -0.35 -0.93 -8.11
C PRO A 641 0.47 -1.46 -6.93
N SER A 642 -0.16 -1.55 -5.76
CA SER A 642 0.46 -2.04 -4.52
C SER A 642 -0.27 -3.24 -3.92
N THR A 643 -1.44 -3.57 -4.44
CA THR A 643 -2.33 -4.60 -3.88
C THR A 643 -2.31 -5.83 -4.79
N PRO A 644 -2.07 -7.04 -4.26
CA PRO A 644 -2.13 -8.26 -5.05
C PRO A 644 -3.51 -8.49 -5.69
N GLY A 645 -3.51 -9.08 -6.88
CA GLY A 645 -4.71 -9.52 -7.59
C GLY A 645 -5.49 -8.41 -8.30
N THR A 646 -4.99 -7.16 -8.29
CA THR A 646 -5.65 -6.04 -8.97
C THR A 646 -4.65 -5.22 -9.80
N SER A 647 -5.12 -4.72 -10.94
CA SER A 647 -4.41 -3.76 -11.78
C SER A 647 -4.60 -2.31 -11.35
N ALA A 648 -5.53 -2.08 -10.41
CA ALA A 648 -5.80 -0.75 -9.86
C ALA A 648 -4.65 -0.30 -8.95
N GLY A 649 -4.23 0.94 -9.09
CA GLY A 649 -3.21 1.54 -8.23
C GLY A 649 -3.24 3.06 -8.27
N PRO A 650 -2.72 3.73 -7.22
CA PRO A 650 -2.64 5.19 -7.16
C PRO A 650 -1.90 5.76 -8.37
N LEU A 651 -2.34 6.93 -8.85
CA LEU A 651 -1.64 7.64 -9.92
C LEU A 651 -0.20 7.98 -9.53
N ALA A 652 0.70 7.95 -10.51
CA ALA A 652 2.07 8.47 -10.41
C ALA A 652 2.07 10.02 -10.47
N VAL A 653 1.38 10.66 -9.53
CA VAL A 653 1.10 12.11 -9.50
C VAL A 653 2.34 13.01 -9.49
N PHE A 654 3.52 12.48 -9.14
CA PHE A 654 4.76 13.24 -9.15
C PHE A 654 5.46 13.25 -10.51
N GLY A 655 5.11 12.32 -11.41
CA GLY A 655 5.84 12.11 -12.67
C GLY A 655 5.25 12.83 -13.88
N TYR A 656 3.97 13.19 -13.82
CA TYR A 656 3.19 13.73 -14.94
C TYR A 656 2.12 14.66 -14.41
N PHE A 657 1.75 15.70 -15.15
CA PHE A 657 0.51 16.42 -14.90
C PHE A 657 -0.61 15.75 -15.71
N LEU A 658 -1.67 15.32 -15.02
CA LEU A 658 -2.71 14.46 -15.56
C LEU A 658 -4.07 15.15 -15.49
N GLU A 659 -4.75 15.16 -16.64
CA GLU A 659 -6.14 15.60 -16.78
C GLU A 659 -7.01 14.45 -17.27
N PHE A 660 -8.30 14.49 -16.95
CA PHE A 660 -9.23 13.40 -17.17
C PHE A 660 -10.53 13.91 -17.75
N ILE A 661 -10.88 13.47 -18.96
CA ILE A 661 -12.13 13.87 -19.61
C ILE A 661 -13.19 12.82 -19.30
N PRO A 662 -14.33 13.17 -18.68
CA PRO A 662 -15.41 12.22 -18.42
C PRO A 662 -15.96 11.65 -19.73
N GLU A 663 -16.22 10.35 -19.79
CA GLU A 663 -16.84 9.72 -20.97
C GLU A 663 -18.26 10.22 -21.24
N SER A 664 -18.95 10.74 -20.22
CA SER A 664 -20.23 11.44 -20.37
C SER A 664 -20.12 12.80 -21.06
N GLY A 665 -18.90 13.27 -21.36
CA GLY A 665 -18.61 14.61 -21.85
C GLY A 665 -18.45 15.64 -20.73
N GLY A 666 -17.84 16.78 -21.06
CA GLY A 666 -17.59 17.87 -20.13
C GLY A 666 -16.13 18.34 -20.14
N ASP A 667 -15.83 19.26 -19.22
CA ASP A 667 -14.49 19.81 -19.08
C ASP A 667 -13.51 18.79 -18.46
N PRO A 668 -12.21 18.85 -18.81
CA PRO A 668 -11.20 18.02 -18.19
C PRO A 668 -11.10 18.27 -16.67
N LEU A 669 -11.14 17.19 -15.89
CA LEU A 669 -10.99 17.17 -14.45
C LEU A 669 -9.54 16.89 -14.05
N LEU A 670 -9.15 17.33 -12.85
CA LEU A 670 -7.90 17.01 -12.21
C LEU A 670 -8.01 15.72 -11.38
N ALA A 671 -6.87 15.12 -11.07
CA ALA A 671 -6.80 13.84 -10.34
C ALA A 671 -7.59 13.81 -9.00
N HIS A 672 -7.66 14.93 -8.27
CA HIS A 672 -8.36 15.02 -6.98
C HIS A 672 -9.87 15.26 -7.12
N GLU A 673 -10.37 15.50 -8.34
CA GLU A 673 -11.78 15.75 -8.64
C GLU A 673 -12.51 14.49 -9.13
N LEU A 674 -11.77 13.38 -9.35
CA LEU A 674 -12.33 12.15 -9.90
C LEU A 674 -13.24 11.44 -8.89
N LYS A 675 -14.21 10.72 -9.42
CA LYS A 675 -15.19 9.92 -8.67
C LYS A 675 -14.97 8.43 -8.86
N ASP A 676 -15.19 7.68 -7.77
CA ASP A 676 -15.08 6.21 -7.79
C ASP A 676 -16.03 5.57 -8.82
N GLY A 677 -15.61 4.46 -9.41
CA GLY A 677 -16.37 3.69 -10.40
C GLY A 677 -16.57 4.38 -11.75
N THR A 678 -16.09 5.62 -11.94
CA THR A 678 -16.31 6.38 -13.16
C THR A 678 -15.15 6.19 -14.14
N GLU A 679 -15.47 6.19 -15.44
CA GLU A 679 -14.51 6.08 -16.55
C GLU A 679 -14.17 7.45 -17.14
N TYR A 680 -12.89 7.63 -17.45
CA TYR A 680 -12.34 8.86 -17.98
C TYR A 680 -11.32 8.57 -19.07
N ARG A 681 -11.24 9.46 -20.05
CA ARG A 681 -10.15 9.51 -21.01
C ARG A 681 -8.97 10.29 -20.46
N LEU A 682 -7.78 9.72 -20.56
CA LEU A 682 -6.56 10.28 -19.98
C LEU A 682 -5.88 11.30 -20.91
N VAL A 683 -5.53 12.47 -20.36
CA VAL A 683 -4.77 13.54 -21.03
C VAL A 683 -3.49 13.79 -20.22
N VAL A 684 -2.35 13.86 -20.90
CA VAL A 684 -1.03 13.85 -20.26
C VAL A 684 -0.22 15.09 -20.65
N THR A 685 0.40 15.69 -19.63
CA THR A 685 1.52 16.61 -19.79
C THR A 685 2.76 16.00 -19.14
N SER A 686 3.86 15.87 -19.90
CA SER A 686 5.07 15.16 -19.48
C SER A 686 6.32 16.03 -19.57
N TYR A 687 7.35 15.63 -18.82
CA TYR A 687 8.69 16.23 -18.90
C TYR A 687 9.39 16.00 -20.26
N SER A 688 8.92 15.04 -21.06
CA SER A 688 9.40 14.77 -22.43
C SER A 688 8.68 15.62 -23.49
N GLY A 689 7.97 16.67 -23.07
CA GLY A 689 7.47 17.69 -24.00
C GLY A 689 6.17 17.34 -24.73
N LEU A 690 5.39 16.40 -24.18
CA LEU A 690 3.98 16.26 -24.52
C LEU A 690 3.17 17.20 -23.62
N TYR A 691 2.33 18.05 -24.19
CA TYR A 691 1.58 19.07 -23.46
C TYR A 691 0.08 18.93 -23.73
N ARG A 692 -0.71 18.59 -22.72
CA ARG A 692 -2.14 18.22 -22.85
C ARG A 692 -2.39 17.25 -24.01
N TYR A 693 -1.53 16.24 -24.10
CA TYR A 693 -1.60 15.22 -25.13
C TYR A 693 -2.70 14.22 -24.80
N ASP A 694 -3.63 14.04 -25.74
CA ASP A 694 -4.71 13.07 -25.65
C ASP A 694 -4.18 11.66 -25.93
N LEU A 695 -4.16 10.81 -24.90
CA LEU A 695 -3.73 9.42 -25.07
C LEU A 695 -4.77 8.55 -25.77
N HIS A 696 -6.03 8.98 -25.78
CA HIS A 696 -7.16 8.17 -26.22
C HIS A 696 -7.34 6.87 -25.43
N ASP A 697 -6.72 6.76 -24.25
CA ASP A 697 -6.83 5.63 -23.33
C ASP A 697 -7.92 5.92 -22.28
N ILE A 698 -8.81 4.94 -22.07
CA ILE A 698 -9.86 4.98 -21.06
C ILE A 698 -9.37 4.30 -19.78
N VAL A 699 -9.52 5.00 -18.67
CA VAL A 699 -9.18 4.52 -17.34
C VAL A 699 -10.39 4.61 -16.42
N ARG A 700 -10.50 3.67 -15.49
CA ARG A 700 -11.55 3.65 -14.47
C ARG A 700 -10.97 3.86 -13.10
N VAL A 701 -11.64 4.67 -12.28
CA VAL A 701 -11.30 4.81 -10.86
C VAL A 701 -11.86 3.62 -10.08
N ALA A 702 -11.02 3.00 -9.25
CA ALA A 702 -11.34 1.84 -8.43
C ALA A 702 -10.81 2.06 -6.99
N GLY A 703 -11.52 2.93 -6.26
CA GLY A 703 -11.16 3.39 -4.93
C GLY A 703 -10.03 4.42 -4.91
N PHE A 704 -9.55 4.72 -3.69
CA PHE A 704 -8.55 5.75 -3.46
C PHE A 704 -7.48 5.26 -2.48
N THR A 705 -6.22 5.61 -2.76
CA THR A 705 -5.15 5.59 -1.76
C THR A 705 -5.06 6.97 -1.16
N ARG A 706 -5.65 7.15 0.03
CA ARG A 706 -5.86 8.47 0.65
C ARG A 706 -6.67 9.38 -0.27
N GLN A 707 -6.08 10.42 -0.84
CA GLN A 707 -6.74 11.33 -1.79
C GLN A 707 -6.44 11.00 -3.26
N ASN A 708 -5.49 10.08 -3.51
CA ASN A 708 -5.07 9.73 -4.87
C ASN A 708 -5.96 8.64 -5.45
N PRO A 709 -6.63 8.88 -6.58
CA PRO A 709 -7.47 7.87 -7.20
C PRO A 709 -6.63 6.67 -7.64
N ASN A 710 -7.13 5.48 -7.34
CA ASN A 710 -6.56 4.26 -7.88
C ASN A 710 -7.16 4.06 -9.27
N ILE A 711 -6.35 4.05 -10.32
CA ILE A 711 -6.83 3.82 -11.68
C ILE A 711 -6.43 2.45 -12.19
N LEU A 712 -7.26 1.89 -13.06
CA LEU A 712 -6.94 0.76 -13.93
C LEU A 712 -7.21 1.13 -15.39
N PHE A 713 -6.44 0.55 -16.30
CA PHE A 713 -6.67 0.68 -17.73
C PHE A 713 -7.85 -0.18 -18.16
N VAL A 714 -8.80 0.41 -18.89
CA VAL A 714 -9.97 -0.29 -19.44
C VAL A 714 -9.70 -0.70 -20.87
N SER A 715 -9.54 0.27 -21.77
CA SER A 715 -9.36 0.06 -23.21
C SER A 715 -8.82 1.32 -23.88
N LYS A 716 -8.51 1.23 -25.17
CA LYS A 716 -8.39 2.43 -26.03
C LYS A 716 -9.76 2.85 -26.54
N THR A 717 -9.98 4.14 -26.80
CA THR A 717 -11.19 4.61 -27.51
C THR A 717 -11.37 3.99 -28.91
N SER A 718 -10.28 3.52 -29.53
CA SER A 718 -10.33 2.76 -30.79
C SER A 718 -10.83 1.32 -30.63
N GLU A 719 -10.84 0.79 -29.41
CA GLU A 719 -11.34 -0.56 -29.05
C GLU A 719 -12.81 -0.47 -28.61
N TYR A 720 -13.61 0.27 -29.38
CA TYR A 720 -15.06 0.20 -29.37
C TYR A 720 -15.55 -0.25 -30.73
N VAL A 721 -16.56 -1.11 -30.71
CA VAL A 721 -17.41 -1.33 -31.89
C VAL A 721 -18.60 -0.38 -31.81
N ASN A 722 -19.02 0.09 -32.98
CA ASN A 722 -20.08 1.05 -33.15
C ASN A 722 -20.83 0.76 -34.45
N ILE A 723 -21.98 0.13 -34.30
CA ILE A 723 -23.00 0.03 -35.36
C ILE A 723 -24.23 0.76 -34.86
N GLY A 724 -24.73 1.74 -35.63
CA GLY A 724 -25.95 2.46 -35.27
C GLY A 724 -25.85 3.39 -34.06
N SER A 725 -24.65 3.91 -33.75
CA SER A 725 -24.34 4.76 -32.57
C SER A 725 -24.22 4.02 -31.24
N GLU A 726 -24.28 2.69 -31.26
CA GLU A 726 -23.90 1.87 -30.13
C GLU A 726 -22.42 2.05 -29.77
N LYS A 727 -22.06 1.87 -28.49
CA LYS A 727 -20.66 1.80 -28.06
C LYS A 727 -20.46 0.60 -27.14
N LEU A 728 -19.88 -0.47 -27.67
CA LEU A 728 -19.45 -1.62 -26.87
C LEU A 728 -17.93 -1.64 -26.78
N SER A 729 -17.41 -1.70 -25.56
CA SER A 729 -15.97 -1.80 -25.34
C SER A 729 -15.48 -3.23 -25.59
N GLY A 730 -14.22 -3.35 -26.05
CA GLY A 730 -13.57 -4.65 -26.19
C GLY A 730 -13.53 -5.46 -24.89
N THR A 731 -13.51 -4.79 -23.72
CA THR A 731 -13.55 -5.44 -22.41
C THR A 731 -14.88 -6.13 -22.15
N VAL A 732 -16.01 -5.44 -22.36
CA VAL A 732 -17.35 -6.03 -22.21
C VAL A 732 -17.52 -7.24 -23.12
N LEU A 733 -17.11 -7.11 -24.39
CA LEU A 733 -17.16 -8.23 -25.33
C LEU A 733 -16.24 -9.39 -24.90
N SER A 734 -15.04 -9.10 -24.43
CA SER A 734 -14.10 -10.11 -23.94
C SER A 734 -14.67 -10.90 -22.76
N ASP A 735 -15.30 -10.21 -21.80
CA ASP A 735 -15.87 -10.83 -20.61
C ASP A 735 -17.07 -11.72 -20.97
N LEU A 736 -17.98 -11.23 -21.84
CA LEU A 736 -19.13 -11.99 -22.32
C LEU A 736 -18.71 -13.23 -23.13
N ILE A 737 -17.77 -13.09 -24.07
CA ILE A 737 -17.27 -14.22 -24.88
C ILE A 737 -16.63 -15.27 -23.97
N SER A 738 -15.75 -14.84 -23.06
CA SER A 738 -15.07 -15.76 -22.14
C SER A 738 -16.06 -16.48 -21.22
N GLY A 739 -17.04 -15.76 -20.67
CA GLY A 739 -18.05 -16.31 -19.77
C GLY A 739 -18.97 -17.32 -20.45
N THR A 740 -19.46 -17.00 -21.64
CA THR A 740 -20.36 -17.88 -22.42
C THR A 740 -19.65 -19.13 -22.94
N LEU A 741 -18.41 -19.01 -23.41
CA LEU A 741 -17.59 -20.17 -23.78
C LEU A 741 -17.35 -21.08 -22.57
N ALA A 742 -16.99 -20.51 -21.42
CA ALA A 742 -16.76 -21.25 -20.18
C ALA A 742 -18.02 -21.97 -19.70
N ALA A 743 -19.20 -21.35 -19.78
CA ALA A 743 -20.48 -21.95 -19.40
C ALA A 743 -20.81 -23.23 -20.22
N LYS A 744 -20.36 -23.30 -21.48
CA LYS A 744 -20.46 -24.49 -22.32
C LYS A 744 -19.27 -25.46 -22.21
N GLY A 745 -18.28 -25.15 -21.37
CA GLY A 745 -17.05 -25.93 -21.26
C GLY A 745 -16.20 -25.93 -22.53
N LEU A 746 -16.22 -24.82 -23.29
CA LEU A 746 -15.45 -24.61 -24.51
C LEU A 746 -14.17 -23.82 -24.18
N GLY A 747 -13.00 -24.45 -24.37
CA GLY A 747 -11.71 -23.79 -24.27
C GLY A 747 -11.33 -23.05 -25.55
N TRP A 748 -10.54 -21.98 -25.43
CA TRP A 748 -10.14 -21.13 -26.55
C TRP A 748 -8.68 -20.68 -26.43
N MET A 749 -8.01 -20.57 -27.58
CA MET A 749 -6.64 -20.04 -27.70
C MET A 749 -6.67 -18.52 -27.90
N HIS A 750 -7.54 -18.05 -28.78
CA HIS A 750 -7.70 -16.64 -29.10
C HIS A 750 -9.11 -16.33 -29.63
N PHE A 751 -9.55 -15.09 -29.44
CA PHE A 751 -10.72 -14.58 -30.13
C PHE A 751 -10.59 -13.08 -30.43
N CYS A 752 -11.32 -12.64 -31.45
CA CYS A 752 -11.58 -11.23 -31.73
C CYS A 752 -13.01 -11.00 -32.23
N VAL A 753 -13.42 -9.74 -32.27
CA VAL A 753 -14.71 -9.28 -32.80
C VAL A 753 -14.44 -8.30 -33.92
N VAL A 754 -15.00 -8.55 -35.09
CA VAL A 754 -14.92 -7.67 -36.24
C VAL A 754 -16.21 -6.85 -36.32
N GLU A 755 -16.04 -5.53 -36.38
CA GLU A 755 -17.12 -4.60 -36.72
C GLU A 755 -17.37 -4.65 -38.23
N ASN A 756 -18.37 -5.42 -38.66
CA ASN A 756 -18.71 -5.55 -40.06
C ASN A 756 -19.74 -4.49 -40.46
N LEU A 757 -19.24 -3.30 -40.82
CA LEU A 757 -20.08 -2.17 -41.23
C LEU A 757 -20.86 -2.45 -42.53
N GLU A 758 -20.29 -3.24 -43.45
CA GLU A 758 -20.92 -3.60 -44.73
C GLU A 758 -22.23 -4.37 -44.51
N HIS A 759 -22.21 -5.35 -43.60
CA HIS A 759 -23.40 -6.15 -43.27
C HIS A 759 -24.12 -5.66 -42.00
N SER A 760 -23.63 -4.60 -41.37
CA SER A 760 -24.14 -4.04 -40.11
C SER A 760 -24.31 -5.12 -39.03
N ARG A 761 -23.27 -5.94 -38.80
CA ARG A 761 -23.24 -6.98 -37.76
C ARG A 761 -21.88 -7.09 -37.06
N TYR A 762 -21.85 -7.84 -35.97
CA TYR A 762 -20.61 -8.26 -35.33
C TYR A 762 -20.25 -9.68 -35.77
N ASP A 763 -19.03 -9.84 -36.31
CA ASP A 763 -18.47 -11.15 -36.61
C ASP A 763 -17.50 -11.56 -35.48
N TYR A 764 -17.77 -12.68 -34.81
CA TYR A 764 -16.89 -13.28 -33.81
C TYR A 764 -15.89 -14.21 -34.49
N CYS A 765 -14.60 -14.10 -34.20
CA CYS A 765 -13.57 -15.01 -34.69
C CYS A 765 -12.96 -15.73 -33.49
N ILE A 766 -13.02 -17.06 -33.45
CA ILE A 766 -12.58 -17.86 -32.28
C ILE A 766 -11.70 -19.02 -32.74
N GLU A 767 -10.49 -19.10 -32.18
CA GLU A 767 -9.65 -20.29 -32.26
C GLU A 767 -9.86 -21.15 -31.00
N PRO A 768 -10.42 -22.36 -31.13
CA PRO A 768 -10.68 -23.27 -30.00
C PRO A 768 -9.40 -23.96 -29.50
N GLU A 769 -9.32 -24.22 -28.18
CA GLU A 769 -8.17 -24.91 -27.53
C GLU A 769 -8.22 -26.44 -27.69
N GLY A 770 -9.37 -27.00 -28.09
CA GLY A 770 -9.59 -28.44 -28.24
C GLY A 770 -10.45 -28.81 -29.44
N GLY A 771 -10.98 -30.03 -29.45
CA GLY A 771 -11.82 -30.53 -30.55
C GLY A 771 -13.29 -30.08 -30.50
N LYS A 772 -13.76 -29.56 -29.36
CA LYS A 772 -15.09 -28.95 -29.27
C LYS A 772 -15.00 -27.50 -29.72
N VAL A 773 -15.92 -27.10 -30.59
CA VAL A 773 -15.97 -25.76 -31.20
C VAL A 773 -17.29 -25.07 -30.85
N PRO A 774 -17.31 -23.74 -30.74
CA PRO A 774 -18.55 -22.99 -30.60
C PRO A 774 -19.42 -23.17 -31.86
N ASP A 775 -20.72 -23.28 -31.66
CA ASP A 775 -21.73 -23.56 -32.68
C ASP A 775 -22.83 -22.48 -32.68
N VAL A 776 -23.93 -22.74 -33.38
CA VAL A 776 -25.05 -21.81 -33.49
C VAL A 776 -25.75 -21.58 -32.15
N GLU A 777 -25.81 -22.60 -31.28
CA GLU A 777 -26.41 -22.46 -29.95
C GLU A 777 -25.59 -21.50 -29.09
N TRP A 778 -24.26 -21.62 -29.13
CA TRP A 778 -23.38 -20.66 -28.47
C TRP A 778 -23.56 -19.25 -29.03
N LEU A 779 -23.66 -19.09 -30.35
CA LEU A 779 -23.81 -17.78 -30.98
C LEU A 779 -25.11 -17.08 -30.53
N VAL A 780 -26.20 -17.84 -30.38
CA VAL A 780 -27.49 -17.35 -29.86
C VAL A 780 -27.38 -16.96 -28.38
N GLU A 781 -26.75 -17.78 -27.54
CA GLU A 781 -26.54 -17.46 -26.11
C GLU A 781 -25.66 -16.22 -25.92
N MET A 782 -24.60 -16.09 -26.72
CA MET A 782 -23.73 -14.91 -26.72
C MET A 782 -24.50 -13.65 -27.11
N GLU A 783 -25.37 -13.74 -28.12
CA GLU A 783 -26.23 -12.63 -28.53
C GLU A 783 -27.23 -12.24 -27.42
N GLN A 784 -27.84 -13.22 -26.76
CA GLN A 784 -28.74 -12.98 -25.62
C GLN A 784 -28.02 -12.27 -24.48
N ALA A 785 -26.85 -12.78 -24.08
CA ALA A 785 -26.04 -12.16 -23.03
C ALA A 785 -25.65 -10.72 -23.37
N LEU A 786 -25.35 -10.43 -24.65
CA LEU A 786 -25.07 -9.08 -25.10
C LEU A 786 -26.30 -8.16 -25.06
N MET A 787 -27.49 -8.67 -25.42
CA MET A 787 -28.75 -7.92 -25.30
C MET A 787 -29.14 -7.61 -23.85
N GLU A 788 -28.82 -8.51 -22.91
CA GLU A 788 -29.01 -8.28 -21.47
C GLU A 788 -28.04 -7.23 -20.93
N GLN A 789 -26.79 -7.26 -21.39
CA GLN A 789 -25.74 -6.35 -20.96
C GLN A 789 -25.87 -4.93 -21.53
N SER A 790 -26.34 -4.81 -22.78
CA SER A 790 -26.44 -3.53 -23.50
C SER A 790 -27.87 -3.28 -23.95
N GLU A 791 -28.58 -2.42 -23.22
CA GLU A 791 -29.92 -1.98 -23.61
C GLU A 791 -29.92 -1.33 -25.01
N PHE A 792 -28.85 -0.59 -25.34
CA PHE A 792 -28.71 0.05 -26.64
C PHE A 792 -28.51 -0.97 -27.78
N TYR A 793 -27.70 -2.02 -27.56
CA TYR A 793 -27.58 -3.15 -28.49
C TYR A 793 -28.94 -3.75 -28.78
N ARG A 794 -29.67 -4.08 -27.71
CA ARG A 794 -30.99 -4.72 -27.77
C ARG A 794 -31.99 -3.88 -28.55
N ILE A 795 -32.01 -2.56 -28.34
CA ILE A 795 -32.86 -1.64 -29.09
C ILE A 795 -32.51 -1.66 -30.59
N LEU A 796 -31.23 -1.47 -30.94
CA LEU A 796 -30.78 -1.40 -32.33
C LEU A 796 -30.96 -2.74 -33.06
N ARG A 797 -30.78 -3.85 -32.34
CA ARG A 797 -30.99 -5.20 -32.84
C ARG A 797 -32.47 -5.49 -33.12
N ASN A 798 -33.37 -5.07 -32.22
CA ASN A 798 -34.82 -5.16 -32.41
C ASN A 798 -35.34 -4.25 -33.53
N GLN A 799 -34.66 -3.13 -33.79
CA GLN A 799 -34.94 -2.23 -34.92
C GLN A 799 -34.31 -2.70 -36.24
N CYS A 800 -33.61 -3.84 -36.24
CA CYS A 800 -32.88 -4.37 -37.41
C CYS A 800 -31.80 -3.42 -37.96
N VAL A 801 -31.32 -2.47 -37.15
CA VAL A 801 -30.15 -1.64 -37.47
C VAL A 801 -28.88 -2.49 -37.36
N ILE A 802 -28.81 -3.33 -36.33
CA ILE A 802 -27.80 -4.38 -36.20
C ILE A 802 -28.43 -5.71 -36.67
N ARG A 803 -27.74 -6.43 -37.56
CA ARG A 803 -28.14 -7.75 -38.05
C ARG A 803 -27.62 -8.87 -37.14
N SER A 804 -28.14 -10.08 -37.32
CA SER A 804 -27.67 -11.28 -36.60
C SER A 804 -26.14 -11.39 -36.67
N PRO A 805 -25.48 -11.74 -35.56
CA PRO A 805 -24.04 -11.93 -35.55
C PRO A 805 -23.63 -13.16 -36.36
N ARG A 806 -22.33 -13.28 -36.61
CA ARG A 806 -21.74 -14.43 -37.29
C ARG A 806 -20.54 -14.92 -36.53
N LEU A 807 -20.25 -16.21 -36.61
CA LEU A 807 -19.10 -16.84 -35.99
C LEU A 807 -18.18 -17.44 -37.06
N PHE A 808 -16.91 -17.06 -37.02
CA PHE A 808 -15.80 -17.67 -37.72
C PHE A 808 -15.05 -18.58 -36.74
N VAL A 809 -15.09 -19.89 -36.98
CA VAL A 809 -14.23 -20.84 -36.26
C VAL A 809 -12.89 -20.86 -36.99
N MET A 810 -11.83 -20.51 -36.26
CA MET A 810 -10.48 -20.32 -36.80
C MET A 810 -9.68 -21.61 -36.71
N LYS A 811 -8.78 -21.82 -37.67
CA LYS A 811 -7.86 -22.98 -37.68
C LYS A 811 -6.86 -22.90 -36.53
N ARG A 812 -6.44 -24.07 -36.05
CA ARG A 812 -5.36 -24.19 -35.06
C ARG A 812 -4.05 -23.58 -35.59
N GLY A 813 -3.38 -22.80 -34.76
CA GLY A 813 -2.18 -22.04 -35.11
C GLY A 813 -2.46 -20.62 -35.60
N TRP A 814 -3.73 -20.19 -35.62
CA TRP A 814 -4.10 -18.83 -36.03
C TRP A 814 -3.45 -17.78 -35.11
N LEU A 815 -3.57 -17.92 -33.79
CA LEU A 815 -2.92 -17.06 -32.81
C LEU A 815 -1.41 -16.93 -33.03
N GLU A 816 -0.74 -18.05 -33.29
CA GLU A 816 0.71 -18.06 -33.53
C GLU A 816 1.06 -17.28 -34.79
N ASN A 817 0.29 -17.46 -35.87
CA ASN A 817 0.46 -16.69 -37.10
C ASN A 817 0.26 -15.19 -36.87
N LEU A 818 -0.69 -14.79 -36.02
CA LEU A 818 -0.91 -13.39 -35.66
C LEU A 818 0.27 -12.80 -34.90
N TYR A 819 0.82 -13.53 -33.93
CA TYR A 819 2.03 -13.08 -33.25
C TYR A 819 3.23 -13.02 -34.19
N HIS A 820 3.40 -13.99 -35.10
CA HIS A 820 4.45 -13.94 -36.11
C HIS A 820 4.32 -12.72 -37.02
N ALA A 821 3.11 -12.41 -37.50
CA ALA A 821 2.84 -11.24 -38.33
C ALA A 821 3.09 -9.92 -37.57
N ALA A 822 2.84 -9.91 -36.26
CA ALA A 822 3.03 -8.74 -35.40
C ALA A 822 4.45 -8.58 -34.83
N GLY A 823 5.41 -9.43 -35.23
CA GLY A 823 6.81 -9.34 -34.78
C GLY A 823 7.13 -10.08 -33.47
N GLY A 824 6.28 -11.02 -33.06
CA GLY A 824 6.49 -11.97 -31.95
C GLY A 824 5.67 -11.69 -30.68
N HIS A 825 5.78 -12.56 -29.68
CA HIS A 825 4.99 -12.50 -28.44
C HIS A 825 5.41 -11.40 -27.45
N ASN A 826 6.54 -10.75 -27.69
CA ASN A 826 7.31 -10.13 -26.61
C ASN A 826 6.77 -8.77 -26.16
N GLN A 827 5.99 -8.08 -27.02
CA GLN A 827 5.39 -6.77 -26.75
C GLN A 827 4.01 -6.55 -27.42
N VAL A 828 3.51 -7.56 -28.15
CA VAL A 828 2.28 -7.41 -28.92
C VAL A 828 1.06 -7.58 -28.00
N LYS A 829 0.17 -6.60 -28.05
CA LYS A 829 -1.18 -6.67 -27.48
C LYS A 829 -2.13 -6.88 -28.65
N LEU A 830 -2.64 -8.11 -28.81
CA LEU A 830 -3.65 -8.39 -29.83
C LEU A 830 -4.98 -7.78 -29.38
N PRO A 831 -5.57 -6.85 -30.17
CA PRO A 831 -6.81 -6.19 -29.79
C PRO A 831 -7.97 -7.20 -29.80
N VAL A 832 -8.97 -6.94 -28.97
CA VAL A 832 -10.24 -7.70 -29.02
C VAL A 832 -11.04 -7.29 -30.25
N ILE A 833 -11.00 -6.01 -30.63
CA ILE A 833 -11.80 -5.45 -31.72
C ILE A 833 -10.95 -5.23 -32.97
N TRP A 834 -11.43 -5.73 -34.09
CA TRP A 834 -10.75 -5.72 -35.38
C TRP A 834 -11.60 -4.98 -36.41
N ARG A 835 -10.91 -4.36 -37.38
CA ARG A 835 -11.56 -3.59 -38.46
C ARG A 835 -11.64 -4.34 -39.78
N GLN A 836 -11.04 -5.52 -39.85
CA GLN A 836 -10.99 -6.35 -41.05
C GLN A 836 -11.39 -7.78 -40.70
N ALA A 837 -12.11 -8.41 -41.62
CA ALA A 837 -12.46 -9.81 -41.54
C ALA A 837 -11.20 -10.70 -41.53
N PRO A 838 -11.27 -11.90 -40.91
CA PRO A 838 -10.16 -12.83 -40.94
C PRO A 838 -9.84 -13.26 -42.37
N ALA A 839 -8.57 -13.52 -42.65
CA ALA A 839 -8.14 -14.04 -43.94
C ALA A 839 -8.81 -15.41 -44.21
N PRO A 840 -9.42 -15.65 -45.39
CA PRO A 840 -10.18 -16.87 -45.67
C PRO A 840 -9.41 -18.17 -45.39
N GLU A 841 -8.11 -18.19 -45.65
CA GLU A 841 -7.22 -19.32 -45.40
C GLU A 841 -7.09 -19.69 -43.91
N SER A 842 -7.34 -18.74 -43.02
CA SER A 842 -7.29 -18.92 -41.56
C SER A 842 -8.60 -19.44 -40.97
N VAL A 843 -9.69 -19.42 -41.74
CA VAL A 843 -11.02 -19.89 -41.31
C VAL A 843 -11.13 -21.38 -41.57
N ASP A 844 -11.62 -22.12 -40.57
CA ASP A 844 -11.98 -23.53 -40.70
C ASP A 844 -13.40 -23.67 -41.25
N HIS A 845 -14.38 -23.08 -40.55
CA HIS A 845 -15.76 -23.00 -41.00
C HIS A 845 -16.49 -21.79 -40.41
N VAL A 846 -17.67 -21.49 -40.97
CA VAL A 846 -18.50 -20.32 -40.61
C VAL A 846 -19.84 -20.80 -40.09
N VAL A 847 -20.32 -20.16 -39.03
CA VAL A 847 -21.63 -20.39 -38.40
C VAL A 847 -22.42 -19.09 -38.43
N GLU A 848 -23.66 -19.13 -38.90
CA GLU A 848 -24.59 -17.99 -38.93
C GLU A 848 -25.84 -18.32 -38.10
N SER A 849 -26.39 -17.33 -37.39
CA SER A 849 -27.61 -17.48 -36.57
C SER A 849 -28.90 -17.03 -37.26
#